data_AF-A0A449A2P0-F1
#
_entry.id   AF-A0A449A2P0-F1
#
_cell.length_a   1.000
_cell.length_b   1.000
_cell.length_c   1.000
_cell.angle_alpha   90.00
_cell.angle_beta   90.00
_cell.angle_gamma   90.00
#
_symmetry.space_group_name_H-M   'P 1'
#
loop_
_entity.id
_entity.type
_entity.pdbx_description
1 polymer ?
#
loop_
_entity_poly.entity_id
_entity_poly.type
_entity_poly.pdbx_seq_one_letter_code
_entity_poly.pdbx_strand_id
1 'polypeptide(L)'
;MKKSTKWIFPVVALGSLAAAGAAGYGIYASGVLQNLLNSSSNQYFAPTIKNITDDIAIRKEYKSPFFYKEDADQYNALMSKLVTDYDLETLQIDSSKSKKEIVENYYKSAEKFIKDVKNIDNQVYREYVDPVTKIRFVDFAYYEDEITETNEDGSITTYKIPRYLLGEEGLKLLATEFKRKIPFGPEVFALKEININNFFVSPPKTKGLYIQELQNIYLNGASLAEKGLDLFSIVKYMTTTLFHEYMHHWATFYAETGKKSDQNTDLNNKDIKTQQLLYYKDSSASSLASGHKHSLTQYWNGYFSSNFKKLLNYDVDKKALYNNPIKTTLRVSPDLAENTLFTTLSLNEIWRLANEANTADITNKFTTVDDTQLIYGVNQSDTNKPEIKFEIGLNTIQYYFSLTELVPREYTKYAFESYFDINDDNNAQKRDLYLKNNGSYVSWSGLYFTNLENRKTYNYLPSANVEDWWKTFYIKPSNQILKASKQQPAYLAYPNNIFDASKFIDRNGNTLEKERTKNRSEEFYQLFLNTMGYGKEIAQIFSDIKWRWGDSLNENHKYHTAIESEDAYTQDIKFIGYMPSKEYTGFAIIKSSGDIQVTPFEYQDTFSFFGKSKIDTGASLWDPATRNDQIRSRIYPKEKYYPYVTKDFIKLENNSVIALWKDLNQNGIYDAGDEIVHRELSIPTQRWVSTEKSSITSQDLEKNSNTYKITVTNVDSQTKIQVRK
;
A
#
# COMPACT_ATOMS: atom_id res chain seq x y z
N MET A 1 -49.99 37.87 -58.23
CA MET A 1 -49.44 38.82 -59.22
C MET A 1 -47.99 38.47 -59.50
N LYS A 2 -47.55 38.75 -60.73
CA LYS A 2 -46.33 38.32 -61.43
C LYS A 2 -44.99 38.71 -60.77
N LYS A 3 -44.01 37.78 -60.91
CA LYS A 3 -42.55 37.92 -61.20
C LYS A 3 -41.69 38.78 -60.23
N SER A 4 -40.41 38.51 -59.95
CA SER A 4 -39.38 37.78 -60.69
C SER A 4 -38.25 37.26 -59.80
N THR A 5 -37.72 36.13 -60.25
CA THR A 5 -36.44 35.48 -59.96
C THR A 5 -35.20 36.38 -60.09
N LYS A 6 -34.19 36.16 -59.24
CA LYS A 6 -32.77 36.11 -59.66
C LYS A 6 -32.04 35.03 -58.85
N TRP A 7 -31.44 34.11 -59.61
CA TRP A 7 -30.45 33.14 -59.17
C TRP A 7 -29.08 33.83 -58.97
N ILE A 8 -28.27 33.32 -58.04
CA ILE A 8 -26.83 32.98 -58.16
C ILE A 8 -26.39 32.37 -56.80
N PHE A 9 -25.99 31.10 -56.82
CA PHE A 9 -24.97 30.48 -55.94
C PHE A 9 -23.73 30.26 -56.85
N PRO A 10 -22.47 29.99 -56.39
CA PRO A 10 -22.02 29.59 -55.03
C PRO A 10 -20.64 30.18 -54.58
N VAL A 11 -20.13 29.63 -53.45
CA VAL A 11 -18.73 29.56 -52.97
C VAL A 11 -18.19 30.77 -52.20
N VAL A 12 -18.18 30.69 -50.86
CA VAL A 12 -16.95 30.60 -50.04
C VAL A 12 -17.32 29.84 -48.74
N ALA A 13 -16.89 28.59 -48.67
CA ALA A 13 -16.67 27.86 -47.43
C ALA A 13 -15.41 28.42 -46.73
N LEU A 14 -15.27 28.13 -45.42
CA LEU A 14 -14.06 28.28 -44.60
C LEU A 14 -13.83 29.64 -43.90
N GLY A 15 -14.77 30.10 -43.07
CA GLY A 15 -14.53 31.29 -42.23
C GLY A 15 -15.05 31.28 -40.79
N SER A 16 -16.00 30.42 -40.43
CA SER A 16 -16.75 30.60 -39.16
C SER A 16 -16.77 29.39 -38.21
N LEU A 17 -16.01 28.33 -38.49
CA LEU A 17 -15.81 27.20 -37.55
C LEU A 17 -14.52 27.28 -36.73
N ALA A 18 -13.62 28.22 -37.04
CA ALA A 18 -12.35 28.40 -36.31
C ALA A 18 -12.46 29.28 -35.06
N ALA A 19 -13.51 30.12 -34.94
CA ALA A 19 -13.63 31.07 -33.82
C ALA A 19 -14.42 30.51 -32.61
N ALA A 20 -15.32 29.53 -32.80
CA ALA A 20 -16.02 28.86 -31.70
C ALA A 20 -15.18 27.74 -31.06
N GLY A 21 -14.28 27.11 -31.83
CA GLY A 21 -13.34 26.10 -31.33
C GLY A 21 -12.23 26.68 -30.45
N ALA A 22 -11.78 27.92 -30.71
CA ALA A 22 -10.72 28.55 -29.94
C ALA A 22 -11.19 29.10 -28.58
N ALA A 23 -12.44 29.57 -28.48
CA ALA A 23 -13.01 30.07 -27.22
C ALA A 23 -13.43 28.95 -26.24
N GLY A 24 -13.92 27.82 -26.76
CA GLY A 24 -14.25 26.63 -25.95
C GLY A 24 -13.02 25.91 -25.40
N TYR A 25 -11.92 25.88 -26.16
CA TYR A 25 -10.65 25.29 -25.70
C TYR A 25 -9.93 26.20 -24.69
N GLY A 26 -10.06 27.53 -24.84
CA GLY A 26 -9.49 28.50 -23.88
C GLY A 26 -10.13 28.43 -22.50
N ILE A 27 -11.44 28.18 -22.40
CA ILE A 27 -12.17 28.10 -21.11
C ILE A 27 -12.02 26.73 -20.45
N TYR A 28 -11.91 25.65 -21.23
CA TYR A 28 -11.63 24.31 -20.70
C TYR A 28 -10.15 24.18 -20.26
N ALA A 29 -9.22 24.72 -21.04
CA ALA A 29 -7.81 24.77 -20.67
C ALA A 29 -7.54 25.74 -19.50
N SER A 30 -8.25 26.88 -19.39
CA SER A 30 -8.13 27.73 -18.22
C SER A 30 -8.74 27.09 -16.98
N GLY A 31 -9.86 26.36 -17.09
CA GLY A 31 -10.45 25.61 -15.98
C GLY A 31 -9.56 24.47 -15.48
N VAL A 32 -8.89 23.75 -16.38
CA VAL A 32 -7.95 22.67 -16.03
C VAL A 32 -6.62 23.21 -15.48
N LEU A 33 -6.11 24.32 -16.03
CA LEU A 33 -4.90 24.98 -15.52
C LEU A 33 -5.17 25.67 -14.17
N GLN A 34 -6.37 26.21 -13.98
CA GLN A 34 -6.80 26.82 -12.72
C GLN A 34 -7.16 25.76 -11.67
N ASN A 35 -7.59 24.55 -12.04
CA ASN A 35 -7.68 23.40 -11.13
C ASN A 35 -6.31 22.83 -10.73
N LEU A 36 -5.29 22.94 -11.59
CA LEU A 36 -3.89 22.64 -11.27
C LEU A 36 -3.23 23.72 -10.39
N LEU A 37 -3.75 24.95 -10.41
CA LEU A 37 -3.28 26.06 -9.58
C LEU A 37 -4.09 26.21 -8.28
N ASN A 38 -5.37 25.83 -8.26
CA ASN A 38 -6.28 25.99 -7.12
C ASN A 38 -6.39 24.74 -6.24
N SER A 39 -5.69 23.64 -6.55
CA SER A 39 -5.32 22.63 -5.55
C SER A 39 -4.20 23.16 -4.63
N SER A 40 -4.42 24.36 -4.06
CA SER A 40 -3.65 24.92 -2.96
C SER A 40 -4.11 24.18 -1.70
N SER A 41 -3.37 23.16 -1.26
CA SER A 41 -2.39 23.33 -0.18
C SER A 41 -1.05 22.58 -0.42
N ASN A 42 -0.67 22.35 -1.68
CA ASN A 42 0.69 21.90 -2.06
C ASN A 42 1.40 22.87 -3.04
N GLN A 43 1.13 24.18 -2.94
CA GLN A 43 1.72 25.21 -3.81
C GLN A 43 3.23 25.48 -3.62
N TYR A 44 4.00 24.56 -3.02
CA TYR A 44 5.47 24.61 -3.04
C TYR A 44 6.15 23.46 -3.77
N PHE A 45 5.42 22.49 -4.35
CA PHE A 45 6.06 21.31 -4.93
C PHE A 45 5.47 20.87 -6.26
N ALA A 46 5.84 21.59 -7.32
CA ALA A 46 5.86 21.01 -8.65
C ALA A 46 7.10 21.51 -9.40
N PRO A 47 8.20 20.72 -9.47
CA PRO A 47 9.02 20.80 -10.65
C PRO A 47 8.15 20.25 -11.80
N THR A 48 7.75 21.14 -12.70
CA THR A 48 7.28 20.76 -14.03
C THR A 48 8.28 19.78 -14.65
N ILE A 49 7.86 18.82 -15.48
CA ILE A 49 8.79 17.88 -16.15
C ILE A 49 9.95 18.62 -16.88
N LYS A 50 9.69 19.85 -17.32
CA LYS A 50 10.70 20.78 -17.87
C LYS A 50 11.79 21.19 -16.87
N ASN A 51 11.44 21.34 -15.58
CA ASN A 51 12.38 21.63 -14.51
C ASN A 51 13.21 20.40 -14.10
N ILE A 52 12.80 19.16 -14.39
CA ILE A 52 13.65 17.99 -14.13
C ILE A 52 14.87 18.04 -15.07
N THR A 53 14.67 18.39 -16.34
CA THR A 53 15.76 18.63 -17.30
C THR A 53 16.63 19.83 -16.96
N ASP A 54 16.05 20.93 -16.46
CA ASP A 54 16.83 22.12 -16.05
C ASP A 54 17.58 21.88 -14.72
N ASP A 55 17.01 21.13 -13.78
CA ASP A 55 17.64 20.70 -12.51
C ASP A 55 18.74 19.65 -12.81
N ILE A 56 18.55 18.75 -13.79
CA ILE A 56 19.60 17.83 -14.31
C ILE A 56 20.72 18.59 -15.02
N ALA A 57 20.41 19.65 -15.77
CA ALA A 57 21.41 20.48 -16.45
C ALA A 57 22.27 21.28 -15.47
N ILE A 58 21.68 21.79 -14.37
CA ILE A 58 22.42 22.42 -13.25
C ILE A 58 23.26 21.37 -12.49
N ARG A 59 22.83 20.11 -12.45
CA ARG A 59 23.54 19.00 -11.78
C ARG A 59 24.68 18.39 -12.59
N LYS A 60 24.84 18.70 -13.88
CA LYS A 60 26.03 18.27 -14.66
C LYS A 60 27.35 18.80 -14.08
N GLU A 61 27.33 19.90 -13.33
CA GLU A 61 28.52 20.43 -12.63
C GLU A 61 28.80 19.76 -11.28
N TYR A 62 27.82 19.05 -10.71
CA TYR A 62 28.03 18.21 -9.54
C TYR A 62 28.52 16.86 -10.03
N LYS A 63 29.81 16.59 -9.87
CA LYS A 63 30.33 15.21 -9.92
C LYS A 63 29.40 14.35 -9.08
N SER A 64 28.63 13.49 -9.75
CA SER A 64 27.77 12.50 -9.09
C SER A 64 28.60 11.83 -8.00
N PRO A 65 28.21 11.89 -6.72
CA PRO A 65 28.87 11.09 -5.70
C PRO A 65 28.36 9.65 -5.87
N PHE A 66 28.75 9.00 -6.96
CA PHE A 66 28.69 7.56 -7.10
C PHE A 66 29.68 6.96 -6.10
N PHE A 67 29.21 6.49 -4.94
CA PHE A 67 29.82 5.38 -4.19
C PHE A 67 28.74 4.74 -3.29
N TYR A 68 27.89 3.89 -3.87
CA TYR A 68 26.80 3.20 -3.15
C TYR A 68 27.23 1.90 -2.45
N LYS A 69 28.40 1.35 -2.81
CA LYS A 69 28.79 0.00 -2.40
C LYS A 69 29.29 -0.06 -0.95
N GLU A 70 30.10 0.90 -0.52
CA GLU A 70 30.67 0.89 0.84
C GLU A 70 29.58 1.06 1.91
N ASP A 71 28.58 1.90 1.66
CA ASP A 71 27.42 2.07 2.54
C ASP A 71 26.57 0.79 2.62
N ALA A 72 26.37 0.10 1.48
CA ALA A 72 25.65 -1.16 1.42
C ALA A 72 26.40 -2.29 2.14
N ASP A 73 27.73 -2.38 1.97
CA ASP A 73 28.56 -3.39 2.63
C ASP A 73 28.62 -3.18 4.15
N GLN A 74 28.77 -1.93 4.62
CA GLN A 74 28.71 -1.60 6.04
C GLN A 74 27.33 -1.91 6.63
N TYR A 75 26.27 -1.62 5.88
CA TYR A 75 24.92 -1.95 6.28
C TYR A 75 24.67 -3.45 6.35
N ASN A 76 25.10 -4.22 5.34
CA ASN A 76 24.99 -5.68 5.33
C ASN A 76 25.76 -6.30 6.53
N ALA A 77 26.93 -5.76 6.83
CA ALA A 77 27.71 -6.15 8.01
C ALA A 77 27.03 -5.77 9.34
N LEU A 78 26.33 -4.63 9.41
CA LEU A 78 25.53 -4.24 10.58
C LEU A 78 24.29 -5.11 10.72
N MET A 79 23.58 -5.34 9.62
CA MET A 79 22.35 -6.12 9.59
C MET A 79 22.57 -7.56 9.96
N SER A 80 23.63 -8.18 9.43
CA SER A 80 24.01 -9.53 9.85
C SER A 80 24.28 -9.65 11.37
N LYS A 81 24.61 -8.56 12.07
CA LYS A 81 24.72 -8.54 13.54
C LYS A 81 23.40 -8.23 14.24
N LEU A 82 22.62 -7.27 13.75
CA LEU A 82 21.35 -6.87 14.38
C LEU A 82 20.25 -7.93 14.22
N VAL A 83 20.24 -8.62 13.09
CA VAL A 83 19.24 -9.64 12.73
C VAL A 83 19.45 -10.93 13.52
N THR A 84 20.69 -11.31 13.82
CA THR A 84 21.00 -12.59 14.49
C THR A 84 20.54 -12.64 15.93
N ASP A 85 20.49 -11.52 16.64
CA ASP A 85 20.27 -11.58 18.08
C ASP A 85 18.80 -11.31 18.45
N TYR A 86 18.09 -10.48 17.69
CA TYR A 86 16.79 -9.94 18.13
C TYR A 86 15.59 -10.36 17.28
N ASP A 87 15.74 -10.43 15.95
CA ASP A 87 14.67 -10.99 15.10
C ASP A 87 14.49 -12.51 15.38
N LEU A 88 15.57 -13.19 15.79
CA LEU A 88 15.60 -14.61 16.18
C LEU A 88 14.93 -14.95 17.52
N GLU A 89 14.62 -13.97 18.37
CA GLU A 89 13.84 -14.17 19.60
C GLU A 89 12.32 -14.15 19.32
N THR A 90 11.89 -13.51 18.23
CA THR A 90 10.47 -13.20 18.01
C THR A 90 9.86 -13.86 16.77
N LEU A 91 10.65 -14.18 15.74
CA LEU A 91 10.17 -14.94 14.60
C LEU A 91 9.77 -16.37 15.02
N GLN A 92 8.61 -16.82 14.54
CA GLN A 92 8.23 -18.22 14.66
C GLN A 92 9.02 -19.03 13.65
N ILE A 93 10.15 -19.57 14.12
CA ILE A 93 11.09 -20.34 13.32
C ILE A 93 10.83 -21.84 13.50
N ASP A 94 10.99 -22.59 12.42
CA ASP A 94 11.06 -24.05 12.47
C ASP A 94 12.14 -24.54 13.44
N SER A 95 11.73 -25.27 14.48
CA SER A 95 12.62 -25.82 15.51
C SER A 95 13.62 -26.86 15.00
N SER A 96 13.42 -27.40 13.79
CA SER A 96 14.28 -28.46 13.22
C SER A 96 15.54 -27.94 12.54
N LYS A 97 15.63 -26.63 12.23
CA LYS A 97 16.79 -26.02 11.57
C LYS A 97 17.58 -25.13 12.51
N SER A 98 18.88 -24.99 12.25
CA SER A 98 19.70 -24.07 13.05
C SER A 98 19.29 -22.63 12.75
N LYS A 99 19.17 -21.81 13.81
CA LYS A 99 18.80 -20.39 13.66
C LYS A 99 19.75 -19.64 12.71
N LYS A 100 21.05 -19.94 12.78
CA LYS A 100 22.08 -19.37 11.91
C LYS A 100 21.85 -19.70 10.44
N GLU A 101 21.49 -20.96 10.13
CA GLU A 101 21.21 -21.41 8.77
C GLU A 101 19.96 -20.75 8.18
N ILE A 102 18.91 -20.55 8.99
CA ILE A 102 17.72 -19.83 8.52
C ILE A 102 18.04 -18.37 8.25
N VAL A 103 18.77 -17.66 9.14
CA VAL A 103 19.19 -16.28 8.86
C VAL A 103 20.04 -16.24 7.59
N GLU A 104 21.05 -17.10 7.49
CA GLU A 104 21.87 -17.14 6.29
C GLU A 104 21.03 -17.40 5.04
N ASN A 105 20.09 -18.33 5.02
CA ASN A 105 19.26 -18.58 3.83
C ASN A 105 18.20 -17.51 3.58
N TYR A 106 17.68 -16.88 4.63
CA TYR A 106 16.68 -15.82 4.54
C TYR A 106 17.29 -14.51 4.05
N TYR A 107 18.58 -14.26 4.32
CA TYR A 107 19.29 -13.05 3.93
C TYR A 107 20.38 -13.26 2.87
N LYS A 108 20.74 -14.50 2.51
CA LYS A 108 21.63 -14.78 1.37
C LYS A 108 20.89 -14.41 0.09
N SER A 109 21.46 -13.43 -0.60
CA SER A 109 21.07 -13.05 -1.94
C SER A 109 21.25 -14.25 -2.88
N ALA A 110 20.18 -14.71 -3.50
CA ALA A 110 20.31 -15.62 -4.62
C ALA A 110 21.07 -14.94 -5.77
N GLU A 111 21.82 -15.74 -6.54
CA GLU A 111 22.61 -15.34 -7.71
C GLU A 111 21.80 -14.83 -8.91
N LYS A 112 20.45 -14.80 -8.84
CA LYS A 112 19.58 -14.40 -9.96
C LYS A 112 19.34 -12.90 -9.96
N PHE A 113 20.37 -12.14 -10.32
CA PHE A 113 20.26 -10.74 -10.67
C PHE A 113 20.34 -10.57 -12.19
N ILE A 114 19.39 -9.84 -12.77
CA ILE A 114 19.34 -9.58 -14.21
C ILE A 114 19.65 -8.10 -14.46
N LYS A 115 20.65 -7.84 -15.32
CA LYS A 115 21.16 -6.49 -15.60
C LYS A 115 20.65 -5.97 -16.94
N ASP A 116 20.15 -4.73 -16.92
CA ASP A 116 19.94 -3.85 -18.07
C ASP A 116 19.13 -4.54 -19.19
N VAL A 117 17.96 -5.07 -18.82
CA VAL A 117 16.97 -5.70 -19.73
C VAL A 117 16.01 -4.64 -20.24
N LYS A 118 15.47 -4.82 -21.44
CA LYS A 118 14.42 -3.97 -21.99
C LYS A 118 13.06 -4.66 -21.88
N ASN A 119 12.06 -3.95 -21.36
CA ASN A 119 10.68 -4.43 -21.41
C ASN A 119 10.06 -4.23 -22.81
N ILE A 120 8.78 -4.58 -22.95
CA ILE A 120 8.02 -4.41 -24.20
C ILE A 120 7.93 -2.96 -24.66
N ASP A 121 7.95 -2.01 -23.71
CA ASP A 121 7.92 -0.57 -23.96
C ASP A 121 9.33 0.02 -24.15
N ASN A 122 10.34 -0.84 -24.33
CA ASN A 122 11.75 -0.49 -24.51
C ASN A 122 12.36 0.32 -23.33
N GLN A 123 11.75 0.26 -22.15
CA GLN A 123 12.31 0.76 -20.90
C GLN A 123 13.39 -0.20 -20.40
N VAL A 124 14.55 0.36 -20.08
CA VAL A 124 15.65 -0.40 -19.47
C VAL A 124 15.38 -0.56 -17.98
N TYR A 125 15.56 -1.78 -17.46
CA TYR A 125 15.36 -2.11 -16.06
C TYR A 125 16.39 -3.11 -15.53
N ARG A 126 16.48 -3.20 -14.21
CA ARG A 126 17.22 -4.22 -13.46
C ARG A 126 16.28 -5.00 -12.57
N GLU A 127 16.55 -6.29 -12.39
CA GLU A 127 15.67 -7.18 -11.63
C GLU A 127 16.46 -8.01 -10.60
N TYR A 128 15.90 -8.11 -9.40
CA TYR A 128 16.30 -9.04 -8.36
C TYR A 128 15.12 -9.94 -7.97
N VAL A 129 15.29 -11.26 -7.99
CA VAL A 129 14.27 -12.21 -7.54
C VAL A 129 14.59 -12.69 -6.13
N ASP A 130 13.70 -12.41 -5.17
CA ASP A 130 13.90 -12.86 -3.80
C ASP A 130 13.74 -14.39 -3.69
N PRO A 131 14.71 -15.14 -3.14
CA PRO A 131 14.64 -16.59 -3.09
C PRO A 131 13.61 -17.12 -2.09
N VAL A 132 13.16 -16.31 -1.13
CA VAL A 132 12.23 -16.75 -0.08
C VAL A 132 10.80 -16.49 -0.52
N THR A 133 10.48 -15.24 -0.85
CA THR A 133 9.12 -14.82 -1.22
C THR A 133 8.81 -15.02 -2.70
N LYS A 134 9.84 -15.21 -3.53
CA LYS A 134 9.77 -15.29 -5.01
C LYS A 134 9.33 -13.98 -5.70
N ILE A 135 9.17 -12.90 -4.95
CA ILE A 135 8.82 -11.59 -5.51
C ILE A 135 9.97 -11.07 -6.36
N ARG A 136 9.64 -10.50 -7.53
CA ARG A 136 10.60 -9.79 -8.37
C ARG A 136 10.62 -8.31 -8.00
N PHE A 137 11.79 -7.79 -7.66
CA PHE A 137 12.01 -6.37 -7.41
C PHE A 137 12.66 -5.78 -8.65
N VAL A 138 11.99 -4.83 -9.29
CA VAL A 138 12.34 -4.31 -10.61
C VAL A 138 12.59 -2.80 -10.54
N ASP A 139 13.81 -2.34 -10.82
CA ASP A 139 14.17 -0.91 -10.87
C ASP A 139 14.26 -0.43 -12.31
N PHE A 140 13.33 0.43 -12.72
CA PHE A 140 13.31 1.03 -14.05
C PHE A 140 14.24 2.24 -14.10
N ALA A 141 15.00 2.35 -15.19
CA ALA A 141 15.84 3.51 -15.41
C ALA A 141 14.98 4.77 -15.50
N TYR A 142 15.22 5.75 -14.62
CA TYR A 142 14.48 7.01 -14.62
C TYR A 142 15.09 8.04 -15.59
N TYR A 143 16.32 7.79 -16.05
CA TYR A 143 17.05 8.64 -16.97
C TYR A 143 18.14 7.83 -17.70
N GLU A 144 18.58 8.28 -18.88
CA GLU A 144 19.74 7.74 -19.59
C GLU A 144 20.72 8.88 -19.87
N ASP A 145 21.95 8.77 -19.35
CA ASP A 145 23.02 9.69 -19.71
C ASP A 145 23.53 9.40 -21.11
N GLU A 146 23.81 10.45 -21.88
CA GLU A 146 24.52 10.33 -23.16
C GLU A 146 25.98 10.73 -22.97
N ILE A 147 26.88 9.76 -23.14
CA ILE A 147 28.33 9.98 -23.14
C ILE A 147 28.83 9.82 -24.56
N THR A 148 29.52 10.84 -25.06
CA THR A 148 30.08 10.84 -26.41
C THR A 148 31.60 10.73 -26.34
N GLU A 149 32.15 9.69 -26.95
CA GLU A 149 33.60 9.47 -27.07
C GLU A 149 34.03 9.62 -28.52
N THR A 150 35.18 10.27 -28.74
CA THR A 150 35.85 10.31 -30.05
C THR A 150 36.86 9.17 -30.09
N ASN A 151 36.64 8.22 -31.00
CA ASN A 151 37.53 7.09 -31.23
C ASN A 151 38.85 7.55 -31.86
N GLU A 152 39.88 6.70 -31.82
CA GLU A 152 41.22 7.01 -32.37
C GLU A 152 41.20 7.36 -33.88
N ASP A 153 40.21 6.88 -34.62
CA ASP A 153 39.99 7.17 -36.05
C ASP A 153 39.19 8.45 -36.32
N GLY A 154 38.83 9.21 -35.28
CA GLY A 154 38.02 10.42 -35.36
C GLY A 154 36.51 10.17 -35.46
N SER A 155 36.05 8.92 -35.46
CA SER A 155 34.62 8.61 -35.38
C SER A 155 34.06 8.88 -33.98
N ILE A 156 32.77 9.18 -33.89
CA ILE A 156 32.09 9.54 -32.65
C ILE A 156 31.15 8.40 -32.24
N THR A 157 31.37 7.83 -31.05
CA THR A 157 30.47 6.85 -30.43
C THR A 157 29.67 7.54 -29.33
N THR A 158 28.35 7.37 -29.31
CA THR A 158 27.50 7.82 -28.20
C THR A 158 26.97 6.61 -27.44
N TYR A 159 27.28 6.55 -26.14
CA TYR A 159 26.80 5.55 -25.22
C TYR A 159 25.64 6.10 -24.41
N LYS A 160 24.62 5.26 -24.20
CA LYS A 160 23.52 5.54 -23.29
C LYS A 160 23.73 4.78 -21.99
N ILE A 161 23.85 5.49 -20.88
CA ILE A 161 24.06 4.90 -19.56
C ILE A 161 22.81 5.09 -18.71
N PRO A 162 22.06 4.01 -18.41
CA PRO A 162 20.84 4.11 -17.61
C PRO A 162 21.15 4.47 -16.15
N ARG A 163 20.35 5.37 -15.59
CA ARG A 163 20.35 5.74 -14.17
C ARG A 163 19.20 5.09 -13.44
N TYR A 164 19.54 4.49 -12.31
CA TYR A 164 18.64 3.74 -11.43
C TYR A 164 18.57 4.40 -10.06
N LEU A 165 17.43 4.30 -9.38
CA LEU A 165 17.30 4.88 -8.05
C LEU A 165 17.97 4.01 -6.99
N LEU A 166 17.83 2.69 -7.11
CA LEU A 166 18.30 1.70 -6.15
C LEU A 166 19.50 0.90 -6.70
N GLY A 167 19.44 0.51 -7.97
CA GLY A 167 20.41 -0.41 -8.55
C GLY A 167 20.43 -1.77 -7.85
N GLU A 168 21.49 -2.56 -8.07
CA GLU A 168 21.59 -3.94 -7.55
C GLU A 168 21.52 -4.02 -6.03
N GLU A 169 22.34 -3.22 -5.34
CA GLU A 169 22.43 -3.26 -3.88
C GLU A 169 21.17 -2.70 -3.22
N GLY A 170 20.56 -1.67 -3.80
CA GLY A 170 19.31 -1.11 -3.30
C GLY A 170 18.13 -2.07 -3.43
N LEU A 171 18.07 -2.86 -4.52
CA LEU A 171 17.03 -3.87 -4.71
C LEU A 171 17.16 -5.01 -3.68
N LYS A 172 18.37 -5.54 -3.47
CA LYS A 172 18.64 -6.56 -2.43
C LYS A 172 18.30 -6.04 -1.04
N LEU A 173 18.64 -4.78 -0.77
CA LEU A 173 18.36 -4.10 0.49
C LEU A 173 16.84 -3.93 0.72
N LEU A 174 16.10 -3.47 -0.29
CA LEU A 174 14.64 -3.33 -0.21
C LEU A 174 13.96 -4.69 0.02
N ALA A 175 14.40 -5.75 -0.67
CA ALA A 175 13.87 -7.10 -0.49
C ALA A 175 14.14 -7.67 0.92
N THR A 176 15.34 -7.38 1.45
CA THR A 176 15.71 -7.70 2.84
C THR A 176 14.81 -6.97 3.83
N GLU A 177 14.55 -5.69 3.61
CA GLU A 177 13.71 -4.88 4.49
C GLU A 177 12.23 -5.24 4.40
N PHE A 178 11.72 -5.61 3.22
CA PHE A 178 10.39 -6.18 3.06
C PHE A 178 10.22 -7.36 4.02
N LYS A 179 11.13 -8.32 3.96
CA LYS A 179 11.07 -9.54 4.76
C LYS A 179 11.20 -9.32 6.27
N ARG A 180 11.78 -8.20 6.70
CA ARG A 180 12.04 -7.88 8.11
C ARG A 180 10.93 -7.07 8.77
N LYS A 181 10.28 -6.20 8.00
CA LYS A 181 9.38 -5.15 8.52
C LYS A 181 7.97 -5.22 7.98
N ILE A 182 7.74 -5.84 6.84
CA ILE A 182 6.41 -5.99 6.29
C ILE A 182 5.85 -7.31 6.78
N PRO A 183 4.72 -7.31 7.50
CA PRO A 183 4.11 -8.52 8.00
C PRO A 183 3.37 -9.23 6.88
N PHE A 184 3.78 -10.47 6.60
CA PHE A 184 3.18 -11.30 5.55
C PHE A 184 2.90 -12.72 6.04
N GLY A 185 1.82 -13.29 5.51
CA GLY A 185 1.52 -14.72 5.54
C GLY A 185 1.81 -15.38 4.18
N PRO A 186 1.23 -16.56 3.92
CA PRO A 186 1.43 -17.29 2.68
C PRO A 186 0.83 -16.60 1.44
N GLU A 187 0.03 -15.55 1.59
CA GLU A 187 -0.41 -14.72 0.45
C GLU A 187 0.74 -14.05 -0.30
N VAL A 188 1.91 -13.88 0.33
CA VAL A 188 3.08 -13.26 -0.31
C VAL A 188 3.46 -13.92 -1.64
N PHE A 189 3.20 -15.22 -1.80
CA PHE A 189 3.48 -15.96 -3.03
C PHE A 189 2.53 -15.64 -4.19
N ALA A 190 1.46 -14.91 -3.93
CA ALA A 190 0.59 -14.38 -4.97
C ALA A 190 1.05 -12.99 -5.45
N LEU A 191 1.91 -12.28 -4.71
CA LEU A 191 2.49 -11.02 -5.18
C LEU A 191 3.60 -11.30 -6.19
N LYS A 192 3.47 -10.77 -7.40
CA LYS A 192 4.40 -11.08 -8.50
C LYS A 192 5.60 -10.14 -8.53
N GLU A 193 5.35 -8.84 -8.47
CA GLU A 193 6.39 -7.83 -8.66
C GLU A 193 6.22 -6.60 -7.76
N ILE A 194 7.36 -6.02 -7.38
CA ILE A 194 7.48 -4.67 -6.84
C ILE A 194 8.32 -3.87 -7.84
N ASN A 195 7.67 -2.93 -8.52
CA ASN A 195 8.23 -2.10 -9.58
C ASN A 195 8.62 -0.73 -9.00
N ILE A 196 9.84 -0.26 -9.27
CA ILE A 196 10.37 1.02 -8.82
C ILE A 196 10.52 1.93 -10.03
N ASN A 197 9.92 3.12 -9.95
CA ASN A 197 9.97 4.16 -10.99
C ASN A 197 9.47 3.74 -12.37
N ASN A 198 8.53 2.80 -12.45
CA ASN A 198 7.81 2.56 -13.70
C ASN A 198 6.82 3.71 -13.98
N PHE A 199 7.33 4.77 -14.60
CA PHE A 199 6.55 5.97 -14.91
C PHE A 199 5.54 5.79 -16.04
N PHE A 200 5.53 4.63 -16.71
CA PHE A 200 4.49 4.30 -17.68
C PHE A 200 3.26 3.71 -17.01
N VAL A 201 3.30 3.41 -15.71
CA VAL A 201 2.15 2.90 -14.95
C VAL A 201 1.78 3.86 -13.81
N SER A 202 2.77 4.34 -13.05
CA SER A 202 2.53 5.23 -11.91
C SER A 202 3.19 6.60 -12.13
N PRO A 203 2.42 7.70 -12.14
CA PRO A 203 2.97 9.02 -12.41
C PRO A 203 3.92 9.47 -11.28
N PRO A 204 4.91 10.35 -11.57
CA PRO A 204 5.91 10.84 -10.58
C PRO A 204 5.36 11.40 -9.27
N LYS A 205 4.08 11.82 -9.22
CA LYS A 205 3.44 12.39 -8.04
C LYS A 205 2.84 11.34 -7.09
N THR A 206 2.54 10.15 -7.61
CA THR A 206 1.96 9.04 -6.84
C THR A 206 3.09 8.28 -6.17
N LYS A 207 3.14 8.23 -4.84
CA LYS A 207 4.23 7.54 -4.11
C LYS A 207 4.17 6.02 -4.27
N GLY A 208 2.97 5.46 -4.31
CA GLY A 208 2.70 4.02 -4.33
C GLY A 208 1.38 3.73 -5.05
N LEU A 209 1.30 2.56 -5.68
CA LEU A 209 0.09 2.05 -6.31
C LEU A 209 0.14 0.52 -6.30
N TYR A 210 -0.86 -0.12 -5.69
CA TYR A 210 -1.11 -1.55 -5.86
C TYR A 210 -2.14 -1.78 -6.97
N ILE A 211 -1.80 -2.64 -7.95
CA ILE A 211 -2.74 -3.08 -8.98
C ILE A 211 -3.09 -4.55 -8.72
N GLN A 212 -4.35 -4.77 -8.33
CA GLN A 212 -4.84 -6.06 -7.87
C GLN A 212 -4.82 -7.13 -8.96
N GLU A 213 -5.26 -6.80 -10.17
CA GLU A 213 -5.35 -7.72 -11.30
C GLU A 213 -3.99 -8.27 -11.68
N LEU A 214 -2.96 -7.44 -11.54
CA LEU A 214 -1.57 -7.80 -11.85
C LEU A 214 -0.86 -8.44 -10.67
N GLN A 215 -1.37 -8.22 -9.46
CA GLN A 215 -0.72 -8.53 -8.19
C GLN A 215 0.68 -7.88 -8.12
N ASN A 216 0.73 -6.62 -8.54
CA ASN A 216 1.95 -5.82 -8.64
C ASN A 216 1.85 -4.57 -7.77
N ILE A 217 2.95 -4.22 -7.12
CA ILE A 217 3.12 -2.94 -6.43
C ILE A 217 4.02 -2.05 -7.28
N TYR A 218 3.67 -0.77 -7.40
CA TYR A 218 4.45 0.25 -8.09
C TYR A 218 4.83 1.33 -7.09
N LEU A 219 6.13 1.51 -6.85
CA LEU A 219 6.69 2.52 -5.98
C LEU A 219 7.35 3.62 -6.81
N ASN A 220 7.22 4.85 -6.35
CA ASN A 220 7.79 6.01 -7.01
C ASN A 220 8.76 6.75 -6.09
N GLY A 221 9.99 6.87 -6.52
CA GLY A 221 11.04 7.62 -5.82
C GLY A 221 11.50 8.86 -6.58
N ALA A 222 10.70 9.40 -7.51
CA ALA A 222 11.04 10.63 -8.23
C ALA A 222 11.37 11.81 -7.30
N SER A 223 10.70 11.90 -6.14
CA SER A 223 11.00 12.93 -5.13
C SER A 223 12.32 12.71 -4.37
N LEU A 224 12.91 11.52 -4.47
CA LEU A 224 14.15 11.11 -3.79
C LEU A 224 15.36 11.17 -4.73
N ALA A 225 15.13 10.97 -6.04
CA ALA A 225 16.16 10.94 -7.06
C ALA A 225 17.02 12.22 -7.04
N GLU A 226 18.34 12.02 -7.09
CA GLU A 226 19.35 13.07 -7.14
C GLU A 226 19.36 14.01 -5.91
N LYS A 227 18.61 13.76 -4.84
CA LYS A 227 18.53 14.68 -3.68
C LYS A 227 19.71 14.60 -2.70
N GLY A 228 20.82 13.97 -3.07
CA GLY A 228 21.98 13.78 -2.19
C GLY A 228 21.69 12.85 -1.00
N LEU A 229 20.65 12.03 -1.12
CA LEU A 229 20.30 11.01 -0.13
C LEU A 229 21.15 9.77 -0.35
N ASP A 230 21.67 9.20 0.74
CA ASP A 230 22.29 7.88 0.71
C ASP A 230 21.24 6.80 0.37
N LEU A 231 21.71 5.68 -0.18
CA LEU A 231 20.84 4.58 -0.61
C LEU A 231 19.95 4.07 0.52
N PHE A 232 20.47 4.06 1.74
CA PHE A 232 19.74 3.55 2.87
C PHE A 232 18.58 4.47 3.26
N SER A 233 18.80 5.78 3.27
CA SER A 233 17.75 6.80 3.46
C SER A 233 16.65 6.69 2.39
N ILE A 234 17.01 6.38 1.14
CA ILE A 234 16.04 6.13 0.05
C ILE A 234 15.19 4.90 0.38
N VAL A 235 15.82 3.76 0.69
CA VAL A 235 15.08 2.52 1.02
C VAL A 235 14.17 2.72 2.22
N LYS A 236 14.65 3.35 3.30
CA LYS A 236 13.84 3.64 4.50
C LYS A 236 12.55 4.38 4.19
N TYR A 237 12.65 5.40 3.32
CA TYR A 237 11.50 6.20 2.91
C TYR A 237 10.53 5.37 2.08
N MET A 238 11.04 4.56 1.15
CA MET A 238 10.22 3.71 0.27
C MET A 238 9.53 2.57 1.03
N THR A 239 10.15 1.98 2.06
CA THR A 239 9.57 0.87 2.82
C THR A 239 8.23 1.26 3.48
N THR A 240 8.03 2.51 3.86
CA THR A 240 6.75 2.95 4.46
C THR A 240 5.61 2.88 3.44
N THR A 241 5.86 3.32 2.21
CA THR A 241 4.91 3.20 1.10
C THR A 241 4.70 1.74 0.72
N LEU A 242 5.79 0.96 0.62
CA LEU A 242 5.69 -0.47 0.30
C LEU A 242 4.86 -1.25 1.33
N PHE A 243 4.98 -0.91 2.62
CA PHE A 243 4.14 -1.48 3.67
C PHE A 243 2.65 -1.17 3.42
N HIS A 244 2.32 0.08 3.11
CA HIS A 244 0.95 0.49 2.80
C HIS A 244 0.39 -0.28 1.59
N GLU A 245 1.12 -0.30 0.47
CA GLU A 245 0.70 -1.02 -0.74
C GLU A 245 0.58 -2.54 -0.52
N TYR A 246 1.45 -3.13 0.29
CA TYR A 246 1.35 -4.55 0.64
C TYR A 246 0.08 -4.87 1.44
N MET A 247 -0.37 -3.95 2.30
CA MET A 247 -1.62 -4.16 3.04
C MET A 247 -2.86 -4.07 2.13
N HIS A 248 -2.81 -3.35 1.01
CA HIS A 248 -3.84 -3.47 -0.03
C HIS A 248 -3.86 -4.87 -0.65
N HIS A 249 -2.68 -5.46 -0.92
CA HIS A 249 -2.56 -6.84 -1.38
C HIS A 249 -3.16 -7.84 -0.36
N TRP A 250 -2.81 -7.71 0.92
CA TRP A 250 -3.40 -8.53 1.99
C TRP A 250 -4.93 -8.38 2.05
N ALA A 251 -5.44 -7.15 1.99
CA ALA A 251 -6.88 -6.87 2.08
C ALA A 251 -7.63 -7.51 0.90
N THR A 252 -7.10 -7.35 -0.31
CA THR A 252 -7.59 -8.02 -1.52
C THR A 252 -7.65 -9.53 -1.37
N PHE A 253 -6.66 -10.12 -0.68
CA PHE A 253 -6.59 -11.55 -0.52
C PHE A 253 -7.65 -12.10 0.41
N TYR A 254 -7.94 -11.40 1.51
CA TYR A 254 -8.70 -11.95 2.63
C TYR A 254 -9.95 -11.14 3.00
N ALA A 255 -9.88 -9.81 3.02
CA ALA A 255 -10.95 -8.95 3.52
C ALA A 255 -11.92 -8.51 2.41
N GLU A 256 -11.44 -8.28 1.19
CA GLU A 256 -12.23 -7.89 0.01
C GLU A 256 -12.78 -9.12 -0.75
N THR A 257 -13.38 -10.04 0.01
CA THR A 257 -13.91 -11.33 -0.49
C THR A 257 -15.44 -11.40 -0.43
N GLY A 258 -16.11 -10.26 -0.25
CA GLY A 258 -17.57 -10.18 -0.32
C GLY A 258 -18.07 -10.48 -1.73
N LYS A 259 -19.13 -11.27 -1.86
CA LYS A 259 -19.70 -11.62 -3.17
C LYS A 259 -21.01 -10.88 -3.41
N LYS A 260 -21.16 -10.22 -4.56
CA LYS A 260 -22.38 -9.49 -4.95
C LYS A 260 -23.67 -10.29 -4.73
N SER A 261 -23.64 -11.62 -4.91
CA SER A 261 -24.77 -12.53 -4.69
C SER A 261 -25.24 -12.62 -3.23
N ASP A 262 -24.39 -12.27 -2.26
CA ASP A 262 -24.64 -12.42 -0.84
C ASP A 262 -25.39 -11.20 -0.31
N GLN A 263 -26.50 -10.82 -0.97
CA GLN A 263 -27.27 -9.64 -0.62
C GLN A 263 -27.88 -9.75 0.78
N ASN A 264 -27.14 -9.28 1.77
CA ASN A 264 -27.66 -9.01 3.10
C ASN A 264 -27.25 -7.59 3.46
N THR A 265 -28.21 -6.67 3.36
CA THR A 265 -28.01 -5.22 3.55
C THR A 265 -28.04 -4.79 5.01
N ASP A 266 -28.22 -5.73 5.95
CA ASP A 266 -28.33 -5.43 7.37
C ASP A 266 -26.99 -5.62 8.09
N LEU A 267 -26.33 -4.49 8.41
CA LEU A 267 -25.10 -4.42 9.21
C LEU A 267 -25.24 -5.02 10.62
N ASN A 268 -26.46 -5.31 11.07
CA ASN A 268 -26.73 -5.94 12.36
C ASN A 268 -26.95 -7.46 12.26
N ASN A 269 -27.00 -8.02 11.04
CA ASN A 269 -27.20 -9.45 10.85
C ASN A 269 -25.91 -10.21 11.20
N LYS A 270 -26.03 -11.16 12.13
CA LYS A 270 -24.91 -11.92 12.72
C LYS A 270 -24.38 -13.02 11.79
N ASP A 271 -24.89 -13.12 10.57
CA ASP A 271 -24.42 -14.12 9.63
C ASP A 271 -23.00 -13.74 9.16
N ILE A 272 -22.04 -14.59 9.54
CA ILE A 272 -20.62 -14.24 9.63
C ILE A 272 -20.01 -14.02 8.23
N LYS A 273 -20.65 -14.57 7.17
CA LYS A 273 -20.20 -14.47 5.77
C LYS A 273 -20.88 -13.37 4.96
N THR A 274 -21.67 -12.49 5.57
CA THR A 274 -22.36 -11.40 4.86
C THR A 274 -21.37 -10.43 4.20
N GLN A 275 -21.78 -9.78 3.12
CA GLN A 275 -21.00 -8.72 2.47
C GLN A 275 -21.41 -7.34 3.00
N GLN A 276 -20.47 -6.40 3.03
CA GLN A 276 -20.75 -4.98 3.17
C GLN A 276 -20.46 -4.27 1.85
N LEU A 277 -21.48 -3.60 1.30
CA LEU A 277 -21.35 -2.75 0.12
C LEU A 277 -20.74 -1.41 0.52
N LEU A 278 -19.56 -1.10 -0.01
CA LEU A 278 -18.86 0.15 0.27
C LEU A 278 -18.69 0.97 -1.00
N TYR A 279 -18.70 2.29 -0.85
CA TYR A 279 -18.56 3.22 -1.97
C TYR A 279 -17.17 3.84 -1.97
N TYR A 280 -16.32 3.40 -2.88
CA TYR A 280 -14.98 3.96 -3.04
C TYR A 280 -15.01 5.12 -4.02
N LYS A 281 -14.44 6.26 -3.62
CA LYS A 281 -14.28 7.42 -4.49
C LYS A 281 -12.79 7.67 -4.70
N ASP A 282 -12.37 7.48 -5.93
CA ASP A 282 -11.02 7.85 -6.37
C ASP A 282 -10.83 9.37 -6.21
N SER A 283 -9.64 9.78 -5.79
CA SER A 283 -9.32 11.19 -5.67
C SER A 283 -9.32 11.82 -7.07
N SER A 284 -9.97 12.96 -7.26
CA SER A 284 -10.11 13.58 -8.59
C SER A 284 -8.76 13.95 -9.26
N ALA A 285 -7.66 13.96 -8.49
CA ALA A 285 -6.30 14.22 -8.96
C ALA A 285 -5.60 13.02 -9.64
N SER A 286 -6.09 11.79 -9.45
CA SER A 286 -5.55 10.55 -10.06
C SER A 286 -6.20 10.20 -11.40
N SER A 287 -7.26 10.89 -11.82
CA SER A 287 -8.07 10.56 -13.00
C SER A 287 -7.35 10.49 -14.36
N LEU A 288 -6.09 10.94 -14.44
CA LEU A 288 -5.22 10.78 -15.62
C LEU A 288 -4.30 9.54 -15.55
N ALA A 289 -4.18 8.90 -14.40
CA ALA A 289 -3.37 7.70 -14.16
C ALA A 289 -4.19 6.49 -13.71
N SER A 290 -5.43 6.67 -13.24
CA SER A 290 -6.33 5.59 -12.85
C SER A 290 -7.32 5.24 -13.96
N GLY A 291 -6.79 4.68 -15.05
CA GLY A 291 -7.60 3.73 -15.83
C GLY A 291 -8.06 2.53 -14.99
N HIS A 292 -7.33 2.26 -13.90
CA HIS A 292 -7.65 1.32 -12.83
C HIS A 292 -8.73 1.89 -11.92
N LYS A 293 -9.98 1.92 -12.40
CA LYS A 293 -11.13 2.16 -11.54
C LYS A 293 -11.28 0.95 -10.61
N HIS A 294 -10.86 1.06 -9.36
CA HIS A 294 -11.58 0.33 -8.31
C HIS A 294 -13.05 0.70 -8.51
N SER A 295 -13.91 -0.30 -8.73
CA SER A 295 -15.33 -0.05 -8.93
C SER A 295 -15.81 0.92 -7.85
N LEU A 296 -16.61 1.93 -8.23
CA LEU A 296 -17.25 2.89 -7.29
C LEU A 296 -18.01 2.19 -6.15
N THR A 297 -18.20 0.88 -6.29
CA THR A 297 -18.83 -0.03 -5.36
C THR A 297 -17.91 -1.23 -5.12
N GLN A 298 -17.50 -1.44 -3.88
CA GLN A 298 -16.67 -2.57 -3.45
C GLN A 298 -17.46 -3.48 -2.51
N TYR A 299 -17.08 -4.76 -2.48
CA TYR A 299 -17.73 -5.78 -1.67
C TYR A 299 -16.76 -6.34 -0.64
N TRP A 300 -16.93 -5.91 0.60
CA TRP A 300 -16.08 -6.30 1.71
C TRP A 300 -16.72 -7.41 2.54
N ASN A 301 -15.89 -8.21 3.21
CA ASN A 301 -16.37 -9.15 4.21
C ASN A 301 -17.01 -8.37 5.38
N GLY A 302 -18.28 -8.66 5.68
CA GLY A 302 -19.10 -7.99 6.69
C GLY A 302 -18.56 -8.18 8.11
N TYR A 303 -18.05 -9.39 8.42
CA TYR A 303 -17.41 -9.66 9.71
C TYR A 303 -16.17 -8.77 9.90
N PHE A 304 -15.27 -8.71 8.92
CA PHE A 304 -14.07 -7.90 9.01
C PHE A 304 -14.40 -6.41 9.12
N SER A 305 -15.16 -5.87 8.16
CA SER A 305 -15.52 -4.44 8.08
C SER A 305 -16.24 -3.94 9.35
N SER A 306 -17.19 -4.71 9.87
CA SER A 306 -17.94 -4.34 11.09
C SER A 306 -17.06 -4.33 12.34
N ASN A 307 -16.21 -5.35 12.51
CA ASN A 307 -15.30 -5.41 13.67
C ASN A 307 -14.19 -4.36 13.56
N PHE A 308 -13.65 -4.12 12.35
CA PHE A 308 -12.67 -3.08 12.08
C PHE A 308 -13.22 -1.68 12.45
N LYS A 309 -14.45 -1.36 11.99
CA LYS A 309 -15.15 -0.11 12.33
C LYS A 309 -15.27 0.09 13.85
N LYS A 310 -15.68 -0.95 14.58
CA LYS A 310 -15.88 -0.91 16.05
C LYS A 310 -14.57 -0.82 16.83
N LEU A 311 -13.57 -1.61 16.46
CA LEU A 311 -12.25 -1.60 17.13
C LEU A 311 -11.53 -0.27 16.98
N LEU A 312 -11.79 0.46 15.89
CA LEU A 312 -11.23 1.79 15.65
C LEU A 312 -12.18 2.94 16.00
N ASN A 313 -13.32 2.65 16.65
CA ASN A 313 -14.31 3.67 17.06
C ASN A 313 -14.87 4.52 15.90
N TYR A 314 -14.86 4.02 14.65
CA TYR A 314 -15.52 4.67 13.51
C TYR A 314 -17.06 4.62 13.60
N ASP A 315 -17.61 3.96 14.61
CA ASP A 315 -19.02 4.01 14.98
C ASP A 315 -19.34 5.11 16.01
N VAL A 316 -18.35 5.83 16.55
CA VAL A 316 -18.55 6.88 17.56
C VAL A 316 -18.98 8.20 16.90
N ASP A 317 -20.21 8.63 17.21
CA ASP A 317 -20.77 9.90 16.77
C ASP A 317 -20.53 11.03 17.78
N LYS A 318 -19.26 11.27 18.12
CA LYS A 318 -18.84 12.35 19.02
C LYS A 318 -17.75 13.18 18.36
N LYS A 319 -17.91 14.49 18.40
CA LYS A 319 -16.94 15.47 17.91
C LYS A 319 -15.98 15.87 19.02
N ALA A 320 -14.75 16.16 18.67
CA ALA A 320 -13.72 16.48 19.65
C ALA A 320 -13.96 17.85 20.30
N LEU A 321 -13.63 17.96 21.58
CA LEU A 321 -13.54 19.25 22.25
C LEU A 321 -12.25 19.96 21.84
N TYR A 322 -12.37 21.25 21.54
CA TYR A 322 -11.22 22.13 21.38
C TYR A 322 -11.19 23.15 22.54
N ASN A 323 -10.24 22.98 23.47
CA ASN A 323 -10.17 23.74 24.73
C ASN A 323 -8.91 24.62 24.85
N ASN A 324 -8.84 25.46 25.89
CA ASN A 324 -7.73 26.38 26.13
C ASN A 324 -6.34 25.71 26.22
N PRO A 325 -6.16 24.56 26.90
CA PRO A 325 -4.88 23.84 26.86
C PRO A 325 -4.43 23.42 25.44
N ILE A 326 -5.37 23.07 24.56
CA ILE A 326 -5.07 22.78 23.14
C ILE A 326 -4.71 24.08 22.40
N LYS A 327 -5.44 25.17 22.63
CA LYS A 327 -5.15 26.51 22.06
C LYS A 327 -3.73 26.97 22.35
N THR A 328 -3.33 26.94 23.62
CA THR A 328 -2.00 27.38 24.05
C THR A 328 -0.89 26.47 23.50
N THR A 329 -1.18 25.18 23.38
CA THR A 329 -0.23 24.17 22.91
C THR A 329 0.01 24.23 21.40
N LEU A 330 -1.06 24.39 20.61
CA LEU A 330 -0.98 24.44 19.15
C LEU A 330 -0.68 25.84 18.62
N ARG A 331 -0.87 26.89 19.44
CA ARG A 331 -0.68 28.31 19.09
C ARG A 331 -1.50 28.77 17.87
N VAL A 332 -2.62 28.10 17.59
CA VAL A 332 -3.51 28.44 16.48
C VAL A 332 -4.43 29.59 16.88
N SER A 333 -4.76 30.46 15.93
CA SER A 333 -5.75 31.51 16.16
C SER A 333 -7.12 30.91 16.55
N PRO A 334 -7.92 31.60 17.37
CA PRO A 334 -9.26 31.15 17.74
C PRO A 334 -10.16 30.82 16.54
N ASP A 335 -10.04 31.58 15.45
CA ASP A 335 -10.83 31.37 14.23
C ASP A 335 -10.43 30.08 13.49
N LEU A 336 -9.18 29.61 13.64
CA LEU A 336 -8.73 28.33 13.07
C LEU A 336 -9.30 27.11 13.80
N ALA A 337 -9.70 27.27 15.07
CA ALA A 337 -10.22 26.18 15.89
C ALA A 337 -11.59 25.67 15.47
N GLU A 338 -12.40 26.56 14.90
CA GLU A 338 -13.77 26.24 14.50
C GLU A 338 -13.83 25.54 13.14
N ASN A 339 -12.78 25.67 12.32
CA ASN A 339 -12.68 25.05 10.99
C ASN A 339 -11.71 23.84 10.94
N THR A 340 -11.64 23.06 12.02
CA THR A 340 -10.83 21.82 12.04
C THR A 340 -11.67 20.59 11.69
N LEU A 341 -11.02 19.57 11.13
CA LEU A 341 -11.64 18.28 10.82
C LEU A 341 -12.34 17.70 12.06
N PHE A 342 -11.62 17.67 13.18
CA PHE A 342 -12.01 17.00 14.43
C PHE A 342 -13.16 17.67 15.18
N THR A 343 -13.26 18.99 15.06
CA THR A 343 -14.38 19.73 15.61
C THR A 343 -15.58 19.66 14.67
N THR A 344 -15.38 19.62 13.35
CA THR A 344 -16.47 19.69 12.37
C THR A 344 -17.18 18.34 12.18
N LEU A 345 -16.43 17.25 12.09
CA LEU A 345 -16.95 15.92 11.82
C LEU A 345 -16.63 14.93 12.94
N SER A 346 -17.57 14.04 13.27
CA SER A 346 -17.30 12.83 14.07
C SER A 346 -16.66 11.75 13.21
N LEU A 347 -16.02 10.75 13.85
CA LEU A 347 -15.52 9.58 13.10
C LEU A 347 -16.65 8.81 12.41
N ASN A 348 -17.84 8.75 13.02
CA ASN A 348 -19.01 8.17 12.38
C ASN A 348 -19.39 8.92 11.10
N GLU A 349 -19.48 10.26 11.15
CA GLU A 349 -19.76 11.07 9.97
C GLU A 349 -18.70 10.88 8.87
N ILE A 350 -17.41 10.81 9.23
CA ILE A 350 -16.30 10.53 8.30
C ILE A 350 -16.46 9.16 7.65
N TRP A 351 -16.71 8.12 8.45
CA TRP A 351 -16.94 6.77 7.93
C TRP A 351 -18.09 6.77 6.93
N ARG A 352 -19.24 7.36 7.31
CA ARG A 352 -20.42 7.45 6.46
C ARG A 352 -20.08 8.13 5.13
N LEU A 353 -19.46 9.32 5.18
CA LEU A 353 -19.05 10.09 4.00
C LEU A 353 -18.21 9.27 3.00
N ALA A 354 -17.29 8.46 3.51
CA ALA A 354 -16.30 7.73 2.72
C ALA A 354 -16.72 6.31 2.31
N ASN A 355 -17.77 5.76 2.90
CA ASN A 355 -18.09 4.34 2.77
C ASN A 355 -19.57 4.05 2.45
N GLU A 356 -20.48 5.01 2.59
CA GLU A 356 -21.93 4.84 2.40
C GLU A 356 -22.46 5.65 1.20
N ALA A 357 -23.50 5.12 0.55
CA ALA A 357 -24.09 5.72 -0.67
C ALA A 357 -24.77 7.06 -0.41
N ASN A 358 -25.51 7.15 0.70
CA ASN A 358 -26.39 8.27 1.01
C ASN A 358 -25.88 9.05 2.22
N THR A 359 -25.29 10.20 1.93
CA THR A 359 -24.64 11.06 2.93
C THR A 359 -24.99 12.53 2.74
N ALA A 360 -26.10 12.82 2.06
CA ALA A 360 -26.53 14.19 1.75
C ALA A 360 -26.67 15.06 3.01
N ASP A 361 -27.09 14.47 4.13
CA ASP A 361 -27.17 15.12 5.44
C ASP A 361 -25.83 15.63 5.97
N ILE A 362 -24.73 15.00 5.57
CA ILE A 362 -23.36 15.38 5.94
C ILE A 362 -22.71 16.22 4.85
N THR A 363 -22.88 15.86 3.57
CA THR A 363 -22.30 16.58 2.43
C THR A 363 -22.75 18.04 2.37
N ASN A 364 -24.00 18.34 2.75
CA ASN A 364 -24.51 19.71 2.80
C ASN A 364 -23.78 20.63 3.82
N LYS A 365 -22.93 20.07 4.70
CA LYS A 365 -22.05 20.85 5.59
C LYS A 365 -20.86 21.48 4.85
N PHE A 366 -20.60 21.03 3.62
CA PHE A 366 -19.56 21.58 2.76
C PHE A 366 -20.21 22.56 1.77
N THR A 367 -19.71 23.79 1.71
CA THR A 367 -20.33 24.86 0.90
C THR A 367 -20.09 24.70 -0.60
N THR A 368 -18.98 24.08 -0.98
CA THR A 368 -18.71 23.51 -2.32
C THR A 368 -17.91 22.21 -2.17
N VAL A 369 -17.85 21.40 -3.23
CA VAL A 369 -17.10 20.14 -3.25
C VAL A 369 -15.59 20.35 -3.06
N ASP A 370 -15.08 21.56 -3.38
CA ASP A 370 -13.65 21.89 -3.43
C ASP A 370 -13.18 23.05 -2.51
N ASP A 371 -14.05 23.92 -1.97
CA ASP A 371 -13.61 25.15 -1.25
C ASP A 371 -13.62 25.08 0.28
N THR A 372 -14.37 24.17 0.91
CA THR A 372 -14.28 24.04 2.39
C THR A 372 -13.17 23.06 2.75
N GLN A 373 -11.95 23.58 2.84
CA GLN A 373 -10.80 22.86 3.33
C GLN A 373 -10.79 22.86 4.87
N LEU A 374 -10.95 21.67 5.46
CA LEU A 374 -10.90 21.46 6.91
C LEU A 374 -9.45 21.28 7.36
N ILE A 375 -9.06 21.92 8.45
CA ILE A 375 -7.69 21.84 8.93
C ILE A 375 -7.53 20.61 9.80
N TYR A 376 -6.51 19.80 9.55
CA TYR A 376 -6.17 18.63 10.39
C TYR A 376 -4.76 18.71 11.00
N GLY A 377 -3.91 19.62 10.52
CA GLY A 377 -2.57 19.81 11.08
C GLY A 377 -2.04 21.22 10.85
N VAL A 378 -1.09 21.64 11.68
CA VAL A 378 -0.39 22.92 11.53
C VAL A 378 1.10 22.73 11.81
N ASN A 379 1.95 23.20 10.91
CA ASN A 379 3.39 23.30 11.11
C ASN A 379 3.81 24.78 11.20
N GLN A 380 4.36 25.16 12.35
CA GLN A 380 4.97 26.47 12.56
C GLN A 380 6.46 26.26 12.80
N SER A 381 7.29 26.65 11.83
CA SER A 381 8.73 26.46 11.90
C SER A 381 9.45 27.53 12.73
N ASP A 382 8.85 28.69 13.00
CA ASP A 382 9.40 29.75 13.86
C ASP A 382 8.35 30.83 14.15
N THR A 383 8.54 31.67 15.19
CA THR A 383 7.60 32.75 15.56
C THR A 383 7.42 33.83 14.49
N ASN A 384 8.30 33.88 13.49
CA ASN A 384 8.33 34.90 12.44
C ASN A 384 8.04 34.36 11.03
N LYS A 385 7.60 33.10 10.89
CA LYS A 385 7.29 32.47 9.60
C LYS A 385 5.80 32.16 9.48
N PRO A 386 5.22 32.25 8.26
CA PRO A 386 3.82 31.93 8.04
C PRO A 386 3.50 30.49 8.44
N GLU A 387 2.33 30.28 9.02
CA GLU A 387 1.83 28.96 9.41
C GLU A 387 1.57 28.10 8.17
N ILE A 388 2.15 26.90 8.13
CA ILE A 388 1.80 25.90 7.12
C ILE A 388 0.63 25.11 7.66
N LYS A 389 -0.53 25.24 7.01
CA LYS A 389 -1.75 24.49 7.34
C LYS A 389 -1.84 23.25 6.49
N PHE A 390 -2.21 22.14 7.11
CA PHE A 390 -2.57 20.92 6.43
C PHE A 390 -4.08 20.79 6.42
N GLU A 391 -4.60 20.70 5.21
CA GLU A 391 -5.99 20.91 4.90
C GLU A 391 -6.54 19.74 4.09
N ILE A 392 -7.79 19.39 4.33
CA ILE A 392 -8.46 18.25 3.70
C ILE A 392 -9.86 18.65 3.22
N GLY A 393 -10.14 18.41 1.95
CA GLY A 393 -11.45 18.62 1.34
C GLY A 393 -12.31 17.35 1.32
N LEU A 394 -13.55 17.47 0.86
CA LEU A 394 -14.52 16.37 0.84
C LEU A 394 -14.02 15.15 0.05
N ASN A 395 -13.55 15.33 -1.18
CA ASN A 395 -13.06 14.22 -2.01
C ASN A 395 -11.88 13.49 -1.34
N THR A 396 -10.97 14.24 -0.73
CA THR A 396 -9.83 13.69 -0.01
C THR A 396 -10.28 12.94 1.26
N ILE A 397 -11.28 13.44 2.00
CA ILE A 397 -11.89 12.69 3.11
C ILE A 397 -12.47 11.36 2.61
N GLN A 398 -13.21 11.40 1.50
CA GLN A 398 -13.84 10.20 0.93
C GLN A 398 -12.81 9.15 0.49
N TYR A 399 -11.68 9.59 -0.07
CA TYR A 399 -10.57 8.71 -0.41
C TYR A 399 -9.86 8.17 0.84
N TYR A 400 -9.26 9.04 1.67
CA TYR A 400 -8.40 8.63 2.80
C TYR A 400 -9.11 7.80 3.87
N PHE A 401 -10.42 8.01 4.05
CA PHE A 401 -11.22 7.29 5.04
C PHE A 401 -12.11 6.19 4.44
N SER A 402 -11.94 5.88 3.15
CA SER A 402 -12.54 4.67 2.58
C SER A 402 -11.93 3.43 3.23
N LEU A 403 -12.68 2.33 3.37
CA LEU A 403 -12.15 1.12 4.02
C LEU A 403 -10.91 0.56 3.29
N THR A 404 -10.86 0.69 1.96
CA THR A 404 -9.69 0.34 1.14
C THR A 404 -8.44 1.07 1.59
N GLU A 405 -8.53 2.37 1.89
CA GLU A 405 -7.39 3.15 2.38
C GLU A 405 -7.17 2.99 3.88
N LEU A 406 -8.24 2.84 4.67
CA LEU A 406 -8.15 2.73 6.12
C LEU A 406 -7.45 1.47 6.57
N VAL A 407 -7.66 0.33 5.92
CA VAL A 407 -7.01 -0.94 6.32
C VAL A 407 -5.48 -0.81 6.29
N PRO A 408 -4.85 -0.40 5.18
CA PRO A 408 -3.41 -0.12 5.15
C PRO A 408 -2.94 0.96 6.12
N ARG A 409 -3.67 2.09 6.23
CA ARG A 409 -3.26 3.21 7.09
C ARG A 409 -3.27 2.85 8.57
N GLU A 410 -4.36 2.23 9.02
CA GLU A 410 -4.52 1.83 10.41
C GLU A 410 -3.59 0.67 10.76
N TYR A 411 -3.34 -0.26 9.83
CA TYR A 411 -2.35 -1.30 10.03
C TYR A 411 -0.90 -0.76 9.99
N THR A 412 -0.62 0.29 9.22
CA THR A 412 0.67 1.00 9.24
C THR A 412 0.90 1.65 10.60
N LYS A 413 -0.09 2.41 11.13
CA LYS A 413 -0.02 2.95 12.50
C LYS A 413 0.20 1.86 13.55
N TYR A 414 -0.39 0.69 13.31
CA TYR A 414 -0.36 -0.44 14.23
C TYR A 414 0.98 -1.18 14.24
N ALA A 415 1.51 -1.53 13.06
CA ALA A 415 2.57 -2.52 12.92
C ALA A 415 3.85 -2.01 12.24
N PHE A 416 3.82 -0.87 11.54
CA PHE A 416 5.01 -0.34 10.90
C PHE A 416 6.07 0.06 11.93
N GLU A 417 7.30 -0.37 11.69
CA GLU A 417 8.45 -0.08 12.53
C GLU A 417 9.33 0.99 11.88
N SER A 418 9.21 2.23 12.34
CA SER A 418 10.00 3.35 11.80
C SER A 418 11.50 3.14 12.04
N TYR A 419 12.29 3.57 11.05
CA TYR A 419 13.76 3.57 11.10
C TYR A 419 14.37 4.80 11.75
N PHE A 420 13.52 5.77 12.06
CA PHE A 420 13.91 7.04 12.61
C PHE A 420 13.28 7.13 13.98
N ASP A 421 14.07 7.45 15.00
CA ASP A 421 13.50 7.75 16.29
C ASP A 421 12.62 8.99 16.14
N ILE A 422 11.40 8.93 16.65
CA ILE A 422 10.49 10.07 16.67
C ILE A 422 11.08 11.27 17.45
N ASN A 423 12.08 11.05 18.31
CA ASN A 423 12.85 12.08 18.99
C ASN A 423 13.87 12.79 18.09
N ASP A 424 14.31 12.20 16.98
CA ASP A 424 15.35 12.79 16.12
C ASP A 424 14.91 14.14 15.54
N ASP A 425 13.60 14.32 15.31
CA ASP A 425 13.01 15.53 14.76
C ASP A 425 13.20 16.78 15.63
N ASN A 426 13.45 16.59 16.92
CA ASN A 426 13.69 17.69 17.86
C ASN A 426 15.11 18.23 17.82
N ASN A 427 16.03 17.51 17.19
CA ASN A 427 17.40 17.97 17.04
C ASN A 427 17.53 18.88 15.82
N ALA A 428 17.05 20.12 15.96
CA ALA A 428 17.13 21.13 14.91
C ALA A 428 18.56 21.34 14.40
N GLN A 429 19.55 21.28 15.30
CA GLN A 429 20.97 21.43 14.93
C GLN A 429 21.45 20.27 14.03
N LYS A 430 21.10 19.02 14.37
CA LYS A 430 21.40 17.84 13.53
C LYS A 430 20.77 18.01 12.16
N ARG A 431 19.47 18.30 12.09
CA ARG A 431 18.76 18.51 10.83
C ARG A 431 19.39 19.64 10.00
N ASP A 432 19.64 20.80 10.60
CA ASP A 432 20.17 21.97 9.90
C ASP A 432 21.61 21.72 9.40
N LEU A 433 22.41 20.95 10.15
CA LEU A 433 23.74 20.50 9.72
C LEU A 433 23.65 19.59 8.48
N TYR A 434 22.77 18.57 8.51
CA TYR A 434 22.57 17.67 7.36
C TYR A 434 22.06 18.44 6.14
N LEU A 435 21.08 19.33 6.32
CA LEU A 435 20.55 20.15 5.24
C LEU A 435 21.60 21.10 4.65
N LYS A 436 22.48 21.68 5.48
CA LYS A 436 23.58 22.54 5.02
C LYS A 436 24.62 21.80 4.19
N ASN A 437 24.93 20.55 4.58
CA ASN A 437 25.99 19.76 3.95
C ASN A 437 25.50 18.95 2.75
N ASN A 438 24.29 18.38 2.85
CA ASN A 438 23.79 17.38 1.90
C ASN A 438 22.54 17.86 1.14
N GLY A 439 21.99 19.02 1.49
CA GLY A 439 20.79 19.58 0.85
C GLY A 439 19.47 18.94 1.28
N SER A 440 19.50 17.72 1.83
CA SER A 440 18.33 16.93 2.23
C SER A 440 18.52 16.20 3.56
N TYR A 441 17.43 15.89 4.25
CA TYR A 441 17.41 15.15 5.51
C TYR A 441 16.11 14.35 5.66
N VAL A 442 16.21 13.06 5.96
CA VAL A 442 15.05 12.19 6.22
C VAL A 442 14.95 11.88 7.71
N SER A 443 13.74 11.91 8.24
CA SER A 443 13.45 11.58 9.63
C SER A 443 12.07 10.93 9.79
N TRP A 444 11.65 10.72 11.04
CA TRP A 444 10.36 10.13 11.35
C TRP A 444 9.23 10.98 10.76
N SER A 445 9.30 12.30 10.93
CA SER A 445 8.34 13.27 10.40
C SER A 445 8.29 13.31 8.86
N GLY A 446 9.39 13.05 8.15
CA GLY A 446 9.38 13.02 6.69
C GLY A 446 10.68 13.48 6.06
N LEU A 447 10.60 13.99 4.83
CA LEU A 447 11.74 14.48 4.06
C LEU A 447 11.80 16.01 4.14
N TYR A 448 12.93 16.52 4.60
CA TYR A 448 13.31 17.92 4.55
C TYR A 448 14.32 18.12 3.42
N PHE A 449 14.19 19.22 2.69
CA PHE A 449 15.20 19.62 1.71
C PHE A 449 15.28 21.13 1.59
N THR A 450 16.44 21.62 1.20
CA THR A 450 16.67 23.06 0.99
C THR A 450 16.43 23.43 -0.46
N ASN A 451 15.97 24.65 -0.69
CA ASN A 451 16.08 25.25 -2.02
C ASN A 451 17.57 25.53 -2.30
N LEU A 452 18.07 24.96 -3.40
CA LEU A 452 19.48 25.03 -3.82
C LEU A 452 19.97 26.47 -4.05
N GLU A 453 19.08 27.38 -4.46
CA GLU A 453 19.45 28.75 -4.81
C GLU A 453 19.72 29.64 -3.59
N ASN A 454 19.06 29.39 -2.46
CA ASN A 454 19.13 30.29 -1.30
C ASN A 454 19.53 29.64 0.02
N ARG A 455 19.54 28.29 0.11
CA ARG A 455 19.83 27.49 1.33
C ARG A 455 19.11 27.97 2.61
N LYS A 456 18.04 28.76 2.48
CA LYS A 456 17.32 29.44 3.58
C LYS A 456 15.87 29.00 3.70
N THR A 457 15.29 28.49 2.61
CA THR A 457 13.92 27.96 2.60
C THR A 457 13.94 26.44 2.69
N TYR A 458 13.28 25.91 3.72
CA TYR A 458 13.10 24.47 3.89
C TYR A 458 11.77 24.04 3.32
N ASN A 459 11.86 23.03 2.49
CA ASN A 459 10.76 22.30 1.94
C ASN A 459 10.57 21.03 2.77
N TYR A 460 9.31 20.66 3.05
CA TYR A 460 9.00 19.52 3.90
C TYR A 460 7.89 18.69 3.27
N LEU A 461 8.15 17.39 3.13
CA LEU A 461 7.20 16.39 2.67
C LEU A 461 6.95 15.40 3.81
N PRO A 462 5.76 15.39 4.42
CA PRO A 462 5.45 14.46 5.50
C PRO A 462 5.54 13.00 5.00
N SER A 463 5.95 12.10 5.89
CA SER A 463 5.79 10.67 5.66
C SER A 463 4.31 10.29 5.81
N ALA A 464 3.88 9.23 5.11
CA ALA A 464 2.48 8.79 5.16
C ALA A 464 2.05 8.43 6.60
N ASN A 465 2.90 7.71 7.32
CA ASN A 465 2.68 7.33 8.72
C ASN A 465 2.42 8.56 9.63
N VAL A 466 3.20 9.63 9.46
CA VAL A 466 3.02 10.88 10.23
C VAL A 466 1.69 11.52 9.91
N GLU A 467 1.35 11.60 8.63
CA GLU A 467 0.13 12.23 8.15
C GLU A 467 -1.12 11.50 8.65
N ASP A 468 -1.06 10.18 8.83
CA ASP A 468 -2.16 9.39 9.41
C ASP A 468 -2.28 9.61 10.92
N TRP A 469 -1.16 9.74 11.64
CA TRP A 469 -1.18 10.14 13.06
C TRP A 469 -1.69 11.58 13.26
N TRP A 470 -1.44 12.50 12.33
CA TRP A 470 -1.98 13.86 12.35
C TRP A 470 -3.50 13.92 12.24
N LYS A 471 -4.10 12.94 11.58
CA LYS A 471 -5.57 12.80 11.54
C LYS A 471 -6.13 12.14 12.82
N THR A 472 -5.28 11.75 13.78
CA THR A 472 -5.70 11.09 15.02
C THR A 472 -5.51 12.00 16.25
N PHE A 473 -4.46 12.83 16.27
CA PHE A 473 -4.11 13.70 17.39
C PHE A 473 -4.06 15.17 16.99
N TYR A 474 -4.28 16.06 17.95
CA TYR A 474 -4.01 17.49 17.81
C TYR A 474 -2.49 17.74 17.79
N ILE A 475 -1.86 17.77 16.60
CA ILE A 475 -0.39 17.71 16.47
C ILE A 475 0.26 19.02 15.98
N LYS A 476 1.43 19.31 16.59
CA LYS A 476 2.55 20.02 15.95
C LYS A 476 3.61 18.97 15.52
N PRO A 477 4.08 18.96 14.26
CA PRO A 477 4.77 17.85 13.57
C PRO A 477 5.71 16.92 14.35
N SER A 478 6.50 17.40 15.31
CA SER A 478 7.45 16.58 16.07
C SER A 478 7.10 16.41 17.56
N ASN A 479 6.69 17.48 18.25
CA ASN A 479 6.67 17.51 19.72
C ASN A 479 5.51 16.77 20.41
N GLN A 480 4.38 16.50 19.73
CA GLN A 480 3.18 15.96 20.38
C GLN A 480 3.04 14.45 20.31
N ILE A 481 3.49 13.84 19.21
CA ILE A 481 3.51 12.38 19.08
C ILE A 481 4.52 11.79 20.07
N LEU A 482 5.59 12.54 20.32
CA LEU A 482 6.54 12.34 21.42
C LEU A 482 5.91 12.34 22.82
N LYS A 483 4.95 13.22 23.07
CA LYS A 483 4.24 13.26 24.35
C LYS A 483 3.29 12.07 24.48
N ALA A 484 2.62 11.70 23.38
CA ALA A 484 1.76 10.52 23.30
C ALA A 484 2.54 9.23 23.63
N SER A 485 3.76 9.09 23.12
CA SER A 485 4.60 7.92 23.39
C SER A 485 5.26 7.92 24.77
N LYS A 486 5.47 9.10 25.39
CA LYS A 486 6.12 9.27 26.70
C LYS A 486 5.16 9.56 27.88
N GLN A 487 3.89 9.15 27.79
CA GLN A 487 2.87 9.28 28.87
C GLN A 487 2.47 10.72 29.28
N GLN A 488 2.88 11.74 28.54
CA GLN A 488 2.35 13.12 28.71
C GLN A 488 1.04 13.25 27.90
N PRO A 489 0.08 14.11 28.29
CA PRO A 489 -1.20 14.17 27.61
C PRO A 489 -1.04 14.75 26.20
N ALA A 490 -0.84 13.87 25.21
CA ALA A 490 -1.21 14.19 23.85
C ALA A 490 -2.74 14.27 23.79
N TYR A 491 -3.25 15.39 23.29
CA TYR A 491 -4.69 15.57 23.12
C TYR A 491 -5.14 14.76 21.90
N LEU A 492 -5.83 13.66 22.16
CA LEU A 492 -6.39 12.80 21.14
C LEU A 492 -7.57 13.53 20.47
N ALA A 493 -7.47 13.74 19.16
CA ALA A 493 -8.48 14.45 18.38
C ALA A 493 -9.57 13.49 17.91
N TYR A 494 -9.19 12.27 17.51
CA TYR A 494 -10.12 11.20 17.21
C TYR A 494 -9.80 9.91 17.97
N PRO A 495 -10.81 9.15 18.42
CA PRO A 495 -10.60 7.95 19.21
C PRO A 495 -10.23 6.70 18.39
N ASN A 496 -9.72 6.85 17.17
CA ASN A 496 -9.22 5.75 16.32
C ASN A 496 -7.76 5.38 16.64
N ASN A 497 -7.49 5.20 17.93
CA ASN A 497 -6.23 4.67 18.43
C ASN A 497 -6.49 3.38 19.20
N ILE A 498 -6.02 2.25 18.67
CA ILE A 498 -6.22 0.95 19.31
C ILE A 498 -5.40 0.76 20.58
N PHE A 499 -4.34 1.53 20.80
CA PHE A 499 -3.44 1.36 21.94
C PHE A 499 -3.99 2.05 23.20
N ASP A 500 -4.51 3.26 23.05
CA ASP A 500 -5.13 4.05 24.12
C ASP A 500 -5.99 5.17 23.52
N ALA A 501 -7.31 5.11 23.79
CA ALA A 501 -8.25 6.17 23.41
C ALA A 501 -8.81 6.94 24.63
N SER A 502 -8.26 6.73 25.84
CA SER A 502 -8.78 7.30 27.08
C SER A 502 -8.65 8.82 27.18
N LYS A 503 -7.86 9.43 26.30
CA LYS A 503 -7.60 10.88 26.27
C LYS A 503 -8.55 11.65 25.36
N PHE A 504 -9.44 10.96 24.64
CA PHE A 504 -10.48 11.63 23.87
C PHE A 504 -11.53 12.24 24.79
N ILE A 505 -11.86 13.50 24.55
CA ILE A 505 -12.90 14.26 25.25
C ILE A 505 -13.82 14.85 24.17
N ASP A 506 -15.11 14.56 24.27
CA ASP A 506 -16.11 15.10 23.36
C ASP A 506 -16.43 16.57 23.66
N ARG A 507 -17.07 17.27 22.73
CA ARG A 507 -17.47 18.70 22.86
C ARG A 507 -18.23 19.04 24.15
N ASN A 508 -18.88 18.05 24.79
CA ASN A 508 -19.63 18.24 26.03
C ASN A 508 -18.77 17.96 27.28
N GLY A 509 -17.47 17.67 27.10
CA GLY A 509 -16.55 17.35 28.18
C GLY A 509 -16.58 15.89 28.62
N ASN A 510 -17.30 14.99 27.92
CA ASN A 510 -17.39 13.59 28.33
C ASN A 510 -16.29 12.74 27.71
N THR A 511 -15.85 11.72 28.44
CA THR A 511 -14.96 10.67 27.94
C THR A 511 -15.76 9.55 27.24
N LEU A 512 -15.04 8.64 26.59
CA LEU A 512 -15.64 7.38 26.10
C LEU A 512 -15.74 6.34 27.21
N GLU A 513 -16.56 5.32 26.97
CA GLU A 513 -16.69 4.13 27.80
C GLU A 513 -15.36 3.36 27.88
N LYS A 514 -15.10 2.74 29.03
CA LYS A 514 -13.81 2.06 29.31
C LYS A 514 -13.44 1.00 28.27
N GLU A 515 -14.43 0.24 27.78
CA GLU A 515 -14.22 -0.79 26.76
C GLU A 515 -13.72 -0.24 25.41
N ARG A 516 -14.04 1.02 25.10
CA ARG A 516 -13.58 1.71 23.88
C ARG A 516 -12.23 2.39 24.05
N THR A 517 -11.78 2.58 25.30
CA THR A 517 -10.55 3.30 25.63
C THR A 517 -9.40 2.39 26.04
N LYS A 518 -9.68 1.12 26.37
CA LYS A 518 -8.64 0.14 26.72
C LYS A 518 -7.72 -0.15 25.52
N ASN A 519 -6.54 -0.69 25.81
CA ASN A 519 -5.66 -1.23 24.77
C ASN A 519 -6.36 -2.45 24.12
N ARG A 520 -6.66 -2.31 22.83
CA ARG A 520 -7.33 -3.30 21.97
C ARG A 520 -6.38 -3.85 20.91
N SER A 521 -5.06 -3.71 21.10
CA SER A 521 -4.06 -4.17 20.14
C SER A 521 -4.13 -5.67 19.83
N GLU A 522 -4.42 -6.49 20.84
CA GLU A 522 -4.60 -7.94 20.65
C GLU A 522 -5.90 -8.23 19.90
N GLU A 523 -7.02 -7.59 20.26
CA GLU A 523 -8.31 -7.75 19.56
C GLU A 523 -8.20 -7.35 18.09
N PHE A 524 -7.47 -6.27 17.81
CA PHE A 524 -7.15 -5.82 16.45
C PHE A 524 -6.30 -6.86 15.71
N TYR A 525 -5.25 -7.39 16.33
CA TYR A 525 -4.44 -8.43 15.72
C TYR A 525 -5.25 -9.70 15.38
N GLN A 526 -6.06 -10.16 16.32
CA GLN A 526 -6.91 -11.33 16.15
C GLN A 526 -7.91 -11.15 15.01
N LEU A 527 -8.40 -9.94 14.76
CA LEU A 527 -9.24 -9.66 13.59
C LEU A 527 -8.50 -9.98 12.27
N PHE A 528 -7.24 -9.58 12.15
CA PHE A 528 -6.43 -9.87 10.96
C PHE A 528 -6.09 -11.36 10.86
N LEU A 529 -5.66 -12.00 11.95
CA LEU A 529 -5.38 -13.44 11.97
C LEU A 529 -6.61 -14.29 11.60
N ASN A 530 -7.75 -13.98 12.18
CA ASN A 530 -9.00 -14.63 11.84
C ASN A 530 -9.30 -14.39 10.37
N THR A 531 -9.25 -13.14 9.90
CA THR A 531 -9.58 -12.82 8.51
C THR A 531 -8.65 -13.51 7.52
N MET A 532 -7.34 -13.61 7.77
CA MET A 532 -6.44 -14.36 6.89
C MET A 532 -6.61 -15.88 6.99
N GLY A 533 -7.37 -16.38 7.96
CA GLY A 533 -7.60 -17.82 8.15
C GLY A 533 -6.42 -18.52 8.82
N TYR A 534 -5.72 -17.81 9.73
CA TYR A 534 -4.62 -18.39 10.50
C TYR A 534 -5.06 -19.67 11.22
N GLY A 535 -4.26 -20.73 11.10
CA GLY A 535 -4.57 -22.06 11.66
C GLY A 535 -5.60 -22.88 10.88
N LYS A 536 -5.99 -22.47 9.66
CA LYS A 536 -6.86 -23.25 8.77
C LYS A 536 -6.03 -24.01 7.74
N GLU A 537 -6.38 -25.28 7.53
CA GLU A 537 -5.73 -26.15 6.55
C GLU A 537 -5.83 -25.57 5.14
N ILE A 538 -6.97 -24.97 4.77
CA ILE A 538 -7.07 -24.12 3.57
C ILE A 538 -7.52 -22.72 4.00
N ALA A 539 -6.59 -21.77 3.98
CA ALA A 539 -6.85 -20.39 4.30
C ALA A 539 -7.38 -19.60 3.09
N GLN A 540 -6.78 -19.78 1.91
CA GLN A 540 -7.22 -19.15 0.67
C GLN A 540 -6.72 -19.90 -0.57
N ILE A 541 -7.32 -19.63 -1.71
CA ILE A 541 -6.90 -20.11 -3.04
C ILE A 541 -6.66 -18.94 -4.01
N PHE A 542 -5.81 -19.13 -5.01
CA PHE A 542 -5.59 -18.15 -6.06
C PHE A 542 -5.25 -18.79 -7.40
N SER A 543 -5.67 -18.13 -8.49
CA SER A 543 -5.43 -18.59 -9.87
C SER A 543 -4.12 -18.06 -10.44
N ASP A 544 -3.60 -18.73 -11.46
CA ASP A 544 -2.56 -18.16 -12.32
C ASP A 544 -3.21 -17.16 -13.29
N ILE A 545 -3.05 -15.87 -12.99
CA ILE A 545 -3.59 -14.77 -13.81
C ILE A 545 -2.58 -14.40 -14.89
N LYS A 546 -2.95 -14.57 -16.15
CA LYS A 546 -2.16 -14.10 -17.31
C LYS A 546 -2.74 -12.80 -17.84
N TRP A 547 -1.89 -11.80 -18.00
CA TRP A 547 -2.29 -10.45 -18.37
C TRP A 547 -1.28 -9.80 -19.31
N ARG A 548 -1.75 -8.77 -20.01
CA ARG A 548 -0.95 -7.83 -20.79
C ARG A 548 -1.59 -6.44 -20.73
N TRP A 549 -0.83 -5.42 -21.09
CA TRP A 549 -1.40 -4.09 -21.33
C TRP A 549 -2.26 -4.14 -22.61
N GLY A 550 -3.50 -3.68 -22.51
CA GLY A 550 -4.46 -3.61 -23.61
C GLY A 550 -4.38 -2.32 -24.42
N ASP A 551 -3.48 -1.43 -24.02
CA ASP A 551 -3.25 -0.14 -24.66
C ASP A 551 -1.78 0.03 -25.08
N SER A 552 -1.54 1.04 -25.91
CA SER A 552 -0.21 1.41 -26.38
C SER A 552 0.10 2.85 -26.01
N LEU A 553 1.31 3.06 -25.50
CA LEU A 553 1.78 4.39 -25.12
C LEU A 553 2.04 5.26 -26.35
N ASN A 554 1.67 6.54 -26.26
CA ASN A 554 1.95 7.54 -27.31
C ASN A 554 2.01 8.95 -26.70
N GLU A 555 2.24 9.98 -27.52
CA GLU A 555 2.38 11.37 -27.05
C GLU A 555 1.17 11.87 -26.24
N ASN A 556 -0.02 11.39 -26.57
CA ASN A 556 -1.28 11.74 -25.90
C ASN A 556 -1.65 10.75 -24.77
N HIS A 557 -0.97 9.61 -24.70
CA HIS A 557 -1.26 8.51 -23.77
C HIS A 557 0.03 8.02 -23.11
N LYS A 558 0.46 8.74 -22.07
CA LYS A 558 1.77 8.54 -21.42
C LYS A 558 1.79 7.45 -20.35
N TYR A 559 0.62 6.90 -20.02
CA TYR A 559 0.44 5.92 -18.98
C TYR A 559 -0.43 4.78 -19.48
N HIS A 560 -0.14 3.55 -19.09
CA HIS A 560 -1.04 2.44 -19.26
C HIS A 560 -2.27 2.62 -18.36
N THR A 561 -3.42 2.28 -18.93
CA THR A 561 -4.74 2.48 -18.32
C THR A 561 -5.66 1.27 -18.52
N ALA A 562 -5.31 0.37 -19.44
CA ALA A 562 -6.12 -0.79 -19.78
C ALA A 562 -5.33 -2.08 -19.58
N ILE A 563 -5.91 -3.00 -18.80
CA ILE A 563 -5.36 -4.34 -18.60
C ILE A 563 -6.23 -5.31 -19.41
N GLU A 564 -5.60 -6.11 -20.26
CA GLU A 564 -6.22 -7.26 -20.88
C GLU A 564 -5.74 -8.52 -20.15
N SER A 565 -6.66 -9.21 -19.50
CA SER A 565 -6.39 -10.58 -19.05
C SER A 565 -6.64 -11.54 -20.21
N GLU A 566 -5.68 -12.39 -20.54
CA GLU A 566 -5.93 -13.51 -21.47
C GLU A 566 -6.90 -14.52 -20.84
N ASP A 567 -6.80 -14.73 -19.52
CA ASP A 567 -7.71 -15.50 -18.69
C ASP A 567 -7.79 -14.86 -17.28
N ALA A 568 -8.81 -14.02 -17.01
CA ALA A 568 -8.92 -13.30 -15.71
C ALA A 568 -8.93 -14.24 -14.49
N TYR A 569 -9.41 -15.47 -14.67
CA TYR A 569 -9.28 -16.57 -13.73
C TYR A 569 -9.24 -17.89 -14.49
N THR A 570 -8.09 -18.56 -14.47
CA THR A 570 -7.95 -19.93 -14.97
C THR A 570 -8.56 -20.92 -13.97
N GLN A 571 -8.86 -22.14 -14.45
CA GLN A 571 -9.19 -23.27 -13.55
C GLN A 571 -7.99 -23.76 -12.74
N ASP A 572 -6.80 -23.23 -13.03
CA ASP A 572 -5.54 -23.63 -12.46
C ASP A 572 -5.29 -22.80 -11.19
N ILE A 573 -5.31 -23.44 -10.03
CA ILE A 573 -5.17 -22.76 -8.74
C ILE A 573 -4.05 -23.33 -7.87
N LYS A 574 -3.60 -22.50 -6.93
CA LYS A 574 -2.82 -22.91 -5.76
C LYS A 574 -3.61 -22.74 -4.48
N PHE A 575 -3.24 -23.53 -3.48
CA PHE A 575 -3.74 -23.44 -2.12
C PHE A 575 -2.68 -22.84 -1.21
N ILE A 576 -3.15 -22.02 -0.27
CA ILE A 576 -2.35 -21.57 0.86
C ILE A 576 -3.10 -21.84 2.16
N GLY A 577 -2.33 -22.12 3.21
CA GLY A 577 -2.90 -22.40 4.53
C GLY A 577 -1.84 -22.64 5.58
N TYR A 578 -2.29 -23.26 6.67
CA TYR A 578 -1.53 -23.45 7.89
C TYR A 578 -1.73 -24.87 8.40
N MET A 579 -0.63 -25.61 8.57
CA MET A 579 -0.67 -26.99 9.08
C MET A 579 -0.20 -27.05 10.54
N PRO A 580 -0.80 -27.90 11.39
CA PRO A 580 -0.33 -28.09 12.76
C PRO A 580 1.01 -28.85 12.82
N SER A 581 1.35 -29.63 11.79
CA SER A 581 2.59 -30.39 11.68
C SER A 581 3.08 -30.44 10.24
N LYS A 582 4.39 -30.68 10.03
CA LYS A 582 5.00 -30.90 8.70
C LYS A 582 4.89 -32.35 8.20
N GLU A 583 4.10 -33.20 8.86
CA GLU A 583 3.98 -34.61 8.48
C GLU A 583 3.14 -34.82 7.21
N TYR A 584 2.30 -33.84 6.87
CA TYR A 584 1.47 -33.84 5.67
C TYR A 584 2.29 -33.38 4.48
N THR A 585 2.14 -34.06 3.35
CA THR A 585 2.97 -33.82 2.16
C THR A 585 2.24 -33.00 1.11
N GLY A 586 0.92 -32.95 1.14
CA GLY A 586 0.13 -32.15 0.21
C GLY A 586 -1.37 -32.37 0.30
N PHE A 587 -2.06 -32.04 -0.79
CA PHE A 587 -3.45 -32.44 -0.99
C PHE A 587 -3.57 -33.51 -2.06
N ALA A 588 -4.49 -34.45 -1.85
CA ALA A 588 -5.05 -35.31 -2.87
C ALA A 588 -6.39 -34.72 -3.36
N ILE A 589 -6.52 -34.58 -4.66
CA ILE A 589 -7.71 -34.06 -5.34
C ILE A 589 -8.38 -35.23 -6.04
N ILE A 590 -9.53 -35.63 -5.50
CA ILE A 590 -10.33 -36.74 -6.00
C ILE A 590 -11.36 -36.15 -6.96
N LYS A 591 -11.17 -36.40 -8.25
CA LYS A 591 -12.06 -35.93 -9.32
C LYS A 591 -13.39 -36.66 -9.30
N SER A 592 -14.37 -36.09 -10.00
CA SER A 592 -15.68 -36.73 -10.16
C SER A 592 -15.60 -38.09 -10.89
N SER A 593 -14.57 -38.30 -11.72
CA SER A 593 -14.25 -39.59 -12.36
C SER A 593 -13.70 -40.64 -11.39
N GLY A 594 -13.23 -40.24 -10.22
CA GLY A 594 -12.46 -41.08 -9.29
C GLY A 594 -10.94 -40.96 -9.44
N ASP A 595 -10.44 -40.27 -10.47
CA ASP A 595 -9.01 -40.04 -10.65
C ASP A 595 -8.46 -39.16 -9.52
N ILE A 596 -7.25 -39.48 -9.05
CA ILE A 596 -6.60 -38.76 -7.95
C ILE A 596 -5.38 -38.04 -8.49
N GLN A 597 -5.34 -36.72 -8.26
CA GLN A 597 -4.18 -35.88 -8.52
C GLN A 597 -3.64 -35.33 -7.20
N VAL A 598 -2.34 -35.44 -6.96
CA VAL A 598 -1.70 -34.86 -5.77
C VAL A 598 -1.04 -33.51 -6.07
N THR A 599 -1.01 -32.63 -5.08
CA THR A 599 -0.28 -31.36 -5.13
C THR A 599 0.55 -31.18 -3.85
N PRO A 600 1.88 -31.27 -3.91
CA PRO A 600 2.72 -31.19 -2.72
C PRO A 600 2.75 -29.80 -2.10
N PHE A 601 2.95 -29.76 -0.78
CA PHE A 601 3.21 -28.54 -0.03
C PHE A 601 4.66 -28.07 -0.17
N GLU A 602 4.82 -26.75 -0.24
CA GLU A 602 6.05 -26.02 0.03
C GLU A 602 5.86 -25.28 1.36
N TYR A 603 6.39 -25.85 2.44
CA TYR A 603 6.35 -25.25 3.76
C TYR A 603 7.32 -24.08 3.86
N GLN A 604 6.87 -23.02 4.53
CA GLN A 604 7.72 -21.91 4.91
C GLN A 604 8.50 -22.24 6.19
N ASP A 605 9.72 -21.73 6.28
CA ASP A 605 10.57 -21.87 7.47
C ASP A 605 10.24 -20.84 8.55
N THR A 606 9.51 -19.78 8.19
CA THR A 606 9.15 -18.67 9.08
C THR A 606 7.69 -18.24 8.88
N PHE A 607 7.09 -17.72 9.94
CA PHE A 607 5.86 -16.94 9.87
C PHE A 607 6.16 -15.50 10.32
N SER A 608 5.87 -14.52 9.46
CA SER A 608 6.27 -13.12 9.64
C SER A 608 5.09 -12.15 9.75
N PHE A 609 3.86 -12.64 9.95
CA PHE A 609 2.73 -11.74 10.20
C PHE A 609 2.72 -11.35 11.69
N PHE A 610 2.79 -10.06 12.00
CA PHE A 610 2.83 -9.55 13.37
C PHE A 610 2.09 -8.23 13.52
N GLY A 611 1.69 -7.97 14.76
CA GLY A 611 1.16 -6.69 15.23
C GLY A 611 2.06 -6.05 16.30
N LYS A 612 1.60 -5.02 17.00
CA LYS A 612 2.34 -4.43 18.14
C LYS A 612 1.48 -4.22 19.37
N SER A 613 2.08 -4.20 20.55
CA SER A 613 1.40 -3.96 21.83
C SER A 613 1.36 -2.47 22.23
N LYS A 614 2.17 -1.64 21.58
CA LYS A 614 2.28 -0.19 21.81
C LYS A 614 2.64 0.56 20.53
N ILE A 615 2.40 1.87 20.52
CA ILE A 615 2.78 2.79 19.44
C ILE A 615 4.28 2.64 19.15
N ASP A 616 4.62 2.58 17.86
CA ASP A 616 6.01 2.61 17.42
C ASP A 616 6.64 4.00 17.61
N THR A 617 7.74 4.05 18.37
CA THR A 617 8.52 5.28 18.56
C THR A 617 9.69 5.40 17.59
N GLY A 618 9.82 4.45 16.67
CA GLY A 618 11.04 4.24 15.91
C GLY A 618 12.22 3.80 16.78
N ALA A 619 13.33 3.51 16.11
CA ALA A 619 14.60 3.18 16.76
C ALA A 619 15.77 3.70 15.91
N SER A 620 16.87 4.08 16.57
CA SER A 620 18.15 4.21 15.89
C SER A 620 18.75 2.82 15.71
N LEU A 621 19.17 2.47 14.50
CA LEU A 621 19.80 1.16 14.24
C LEU A 621 21.12 0.98 14.99
N TRP A 622 21.74 2.08 15.39
CA TRP A 622 22.98 2.10 16.16
C TRP A 622 22.74 2.01 17.67
N ASP A 623 21.47 1.98 18.10
CA ASP A 623 21.09 1.82 19.50
C ASP A 623 20.35 0.48 19.68
N PRO A 624 21.06 -0.56 20.13
CA PRO A 624 20.47 -1.88 20.38
C PRO A 624 19.31 -1.83 21.38
N ALA A 625 19.35 -0.93 22.38
CA ALA A 625 18.31 -0.89 23.41
C ALA A 625 16.96 -0.46 22.83
N THR A 626 16.91 0.65 22.09
CA THR A 626 15.67 1.09 21.44
C THR A 626 15.20 0.12 20.36
N ARG A 627 16.13 -0.51 19.63
CA ARG A 627 15.76 -1.56 18.66
C ARG A 627 15.13 -2.78 19.35
N ASN A 628 15.64 -3.20 20.50
CA ASN A 628 15.08 -4.32 21.27
C ASN A 628 13.69 -4.01 21.78
N ASP A 629 13.47 -2.81 22.30
CA ASP A 629 12.16 -2.37 22.76
C ASP A 629 11.14 -2.30 21.62
N GLN A 630 11.58 -1.93 20.42
CA GLN A 630 10.77 -1.95 19.21
C GLN A 630 10.38 -3.39 18.84
N ILE A 631 11.34 -4.33 18.79
CA ILE A 631 11.09 -5.73 18.42
C ILE A 631 10.24 -6.46 19.47
N ARG A 632 10.51 -6.28 20.76
CA ARG A 632 9.76 -6.91 21.86
C ARG A 632 8.32 -6.44 21.96
N SER A 633 7.99 -5.32 21.32
CA SER A 633 6.61 -4.88 21.23
C SER A 633 5.78 -5.65 20.22
N ARG A 634 6.40 -6.46 19.34
CA ARG A 634 5.70 -7.30 18.36
C ARG A 634 4.76 -8.29 19.06
N ILE A 635 3.60 -8.49 18.46
CA ILE A 635 2.62 -9.51 18.85
C ILE A 635 2.61 -10.56 17.75
N TYR A 636 2.79 -11.82 18.14
CA TYR A 636 2.67 -13.00 17.29
C TYR A 636 1.57 -13.92 17.82
N PRO A 637 1.03 -14.83 16.98
CA PRO A 637 0.02 -15.78 17.44
C PRO A 637 0.59 -16.67 18.53
N LYS A 638 -0.23 -17.05 19.53
CA LYS A 638 0.22 -17.94 20.61
C LYS A 638 0.44 -19.37 20.12
N GLU A 639 -0.50 -19.85 19.30
CA GLU A 639 -0.39 -21.15 18.64
C GLU A 639 0.47 -21.03 17.38
N LYS A 640 1.36 -21.98 17.18
CA LYS A 640 2.26 -22.02 16.03
C LYS A 640 1.72 -22.99 14.99
N TYR A 641 1.69 -22.55 13.74
CA TYR A 641 1.38 -23.39 12.59
C TYR A 641 2.46 -23.22 11.53
N TYR A 642 2.56 -24.18 10.63
CA TYR A 642 3.48 -24.16 9.50
C TYR A 642 2.75 -23.62 8.27
N PRO A 643 3.06 -22.40 7.80
CA PRO A 643 2.47 -21.87 6.57
C PRO A 643 2.94 -22.70 5.38
N TYR A 644 2.07 -22.89 4.41
CA TYR A 644 2.43 -23.54 3.15
C TYR A 644 1.80 -22.85 1.95
N VAL A 645 2.39 -23.10 0.78
CA VAL A 645 1.78 -22.92 -0.53
C VAL A 645 1.92 -24.23 -1.32
N THR A 646 0.97 -24.57 -2.18
CA THR A 646 1.15 -25.74 -3.07
C THR A 646 2.14 -25.44 -4.18
N LYS A 647 2.97 -26.43 -4.54
CA LYS A 647 4.03 -26.26 -5.56
C LYS A 647 3.48 -25.94 -6.94
N ASP A 648 2.42 -26.64 -7.33
CA ASP A 648 1.87 -26.60 -8.68
C ASP A 648 0.53 -25.88 -8.71
N PHE A 649 0.27 -25.18 -9.82
CA PHE A 649 -1.09 -24.80 -10.18
C PHE A 649 -1.80 -26.05 -10.70
N ILE A 650 -2.95 -26.36 -10.11
CA ILE A 650 -3.71 -27.55 -10.49
C ILE A 650 -5.08 -27.18 -11.06
N LYS A 651 -5.45 -27.87 -12.13
CA LYS A 651 -6.73 -27.70 -12.79
C LYS A 651 -7.83 -28.38 -11.97
N LEU A 652 -8.81 -27.60 -11.52
CA LEU A 652 -9.92 -28.14 -10.75
C LEU A 652 -11.17 -28.41 -11.58
N GLU A 653 -11.85 -29.52 -11.24
CA GLU A 653 -13.16 -29.89 -11.76
C GLU A 653 -14.25 -29.58 -10.73
N ASN A 654 -15.46 -29.29 -11.21
CA ASN A 654 -16.60 -29.08 -10.32
C ASN A 654 -16.91 -30.37 -9.55
N ASN A 655 -17.19 -30.24 -8.25
CA ASN A 655 -17.43 -31.32 -7.30
C ASN A 655 -16.21 -32.21 -6.95
N SER A 656 -14.98 -31.84 -7.34
CA SER A 656 -13.79 -32.53 -6.82
C SER A 656 -13.71 -32.44 -5.30
N VAL A 657 -13.29 -33.51 -4.65
CA VAL A 657 -13.05 -33.57 -3.19
C VAL A 657 -11.57 -33.32 -2.93
N ILE A 658 -11.28 -32.47 -1.95
CA ILE A 658 -9.93 -32.23 -1.45
C ILE A 658 -9.74 -33.08 -0.19
N ALA A 659 -8.65 -33.81 -0.14
CA ALA A 659 -8.25 -34.58 1.03
C ALA A 659 -6.81 -34.30 1.40
N LEU A 660 -6.50 -34.38 2.70
CA LEU A 660 -5.13 -34.23 3.18
C LEU A 660 -4.33 -35.49 2.86
N TRP A 661 -3.17 -35.31 2.26
CA TRP A 661 -2.32 -36.39 1.76
C TRP A 661 -1.00 -36.48 2.53
N LYS A 662 -0.58 -37.72 2.81
CA LYS A 662 0.70 -38.06 3.41
C LYS A 662 1.38 -39.12 2.54
N ASP A 663 2.45 -38.71 1.86
CA ASP A 663 3.30 -39.57 1.03
C ASP A 663 4.13 -40.51 1.94
N LEU A 664 3.67 -41.75 2.07
CA LEU A 664 4.27 -42.70 3.03
C LEU A 664 5.58 -43.29 2.53
N ASN A 665 5.78 -43.37 1.21
CA ASN A 665 6.96 -43.95 0.60
C ASN A 665 7.89 -42.93 -0.08
N GLN A 666 7.53 -41.64 -0.03
CA GLN A 666 8.32 -40.49 -0.46
C GLN A 666 8.59 -40.46 -1.97
N ASN A 667 7.69 -40.99 -2.78
CA ASN A 667 7.87 -41.04 -4.24
C ASN A 667 7.17 -39.90 -5.01
N GLY A 668 6.43 -39.03 -4.30
CA GLY A 668 5.75 -37.89 -4.88
C GLY A 668 4.50 -38.22 -5.69
N ILE A 669 4.02 -39.46 -5.66
CA ILE A 669 2.77 -39.90 -6.31
C ILE A 669 1.83 -40.52 -5.27
N TYR A 670 0.56 -40.64 -5.62
CA TYR A 670 -0.42 -41.33 -4.78
C TYR A 670 -0.43 -42.82 -5.11
N ASP A 671 -0.11 -43.67 -4.13
CA ASP A 671 0.01 -45.12 -4.35
C ASP A 671 -1.09 -45.97 -3.71
N ALA A 672 -1.72 -45.51 -2.61
CA ALA A 672 -2.68 -46.31 -1.87
C ALA A 672 -3.65 -45.50 -0.99
N GLY A 673 -4.78 -46.14 -0.64
CA GLY A 673 -5.89 -45.53 0.10
C GLY A 673 -5.60 -45.09 1.54
N ASP A 674 -4.54 -45.59 2.16
CA ASP A 674 -4.08 -45.23 3.50
C ASP A 674 -3.27 -43.93 3.54
N GLU A 675 -2.91 -43.36 2.38
CA GLU A 675 -2.25 -42.06 2.27
C GLU A 675 -3.22 -40.87 2.39
N ILE A 676 -4.54 -41.11 2.31
CA ILE A 676 -5.57 -40.10 2.57
C ILE A 676 -5.86 -40.07 4.07
N VAL A 677 -5.46 -38.98 4.72
CA VAL A 677 -5.62 -38.82 6.17
C VAL A 677 -7.07 -38.51 6.54
N HIS A 678 -7.62 -37.43 5.98
CA HIS A 678 -9.02 -37.05 6.17
C HIS A 678 -9.52 -36.14 5.04
N ARG A 679 -10.85 -36.04 4.90
CA ARG A 679 -11.53 -35.35 3.79
C ARG A 679 -12.28 -34.09 4.25
N GLU A 680 -12.38 -33.83 5.55
CA GLU A 680 -13.06 -32.66 6.10
C GLU A 680 -12.02 -31.65 6.57
N LEU A 681 -11.54 -30.83 5.64
CA LEU A 681 -10.53 -29.82 5.90
C LEU A 681 -11.15 -28.59 6.60
N SER A 682 -10.40 -28.05 7.53
CA SER A 682 -10.69 -26.79 8.19
C SER A 682 -10.49 -25.61 7.23
N ILE A 683 -11.56 -24.81 7.09
CA ILE A 683 -11.59 -23.59 6.28
C ILE A 683 -12.13 -22.41 7.10
N PRO A 684 -11.83 -21.15 6.74
CA PRO A 684 -12.45 -19.97 7.34
C PRO A 684 -13.98 -20.03 7.32
N THR A 685 -14.62 -19.76 8.46
CA THR A 685 -16.09 -19.77 8.59
C THR A 685 -16.70 -18.39 8.40
N GLN A 686 -15.90 -17.34 8.58
CA GLN A 686 -16.28 -15.94 8.50
C GLN A 686 -16.21 -15.35 7.10
N ARG A 687 -15.65 -16.06 6.11
CA ARG A 687 -15.57 -15.59 4.73
C ARG A 687 -15.57 -16.75 3.75
N TRP A 688 -15.57 -16.41 2.46
CA TRP A 688 -15.35 -17.39 1.40
C TRP A 688 -13.87 -17.67 1.20
N VAL A 689 -13.57 -18.93 0.86
CA VAL A 689 -12.32 -19.35 0.25
C VAL A 689 -12.59 -19.42 -1.25
N SER A 690 -12.11 -18.44 -2.01
CA SER A 690 -12.50 -18.26 -3.40
C SER A 690 -11.48 -17.44 -4.19
N THR A 691 -11.44 -17.69 -5.50
CA THR A 691 -10.69 -16.87 -6.46
C THR A 691 -11.37 -15.54 -6.76
N GLU A 692 -12.69 -15.41 -6.50
CA GLU A 692 -13.46 -14.19 -6.76
C GLU A 692 -13.00 -13.02 -5.88
N LYS A 693 -12.81 -11.85 -6.51
CA LYS A 693 -12.40 -10.61 -5.84
C LYS A 693 -13.41 -9.48 -6.09
N SER A 694 -13.46 -8.52 -5.17
CA SER A 694 -14.50 -7.49 -5.12
C SER A 694 -14.46 -6.45 -6.25
N SER A 695 -13.25 -6.10 -6.72
CA SER A 695 -12.97 -4.91 -7.53
C SER A 695 -12.80 -5.17 -9.02
N ILE A 696 -12.79 -6.44 -9.46
CA ILE A 696 -12.77 -6.74 -10.89
C ILE A 696 -14.13 -6.33 -11.45
N THR A 697 -14.14 -5.24 -12.21
CA THR A 697 -15.39 -4.66 -12.68
C THR A 697 -16.17 -5.71 -13.48
N SER A 698 -17.49 -5.72 -13.27
CA SER A 698 -18.38 -6.65 -13.98
C SER A 698 -18.29 -6.45 -15.51
N GLN A 699 -17.88 -5.27 -15.96
CA GLN A 699 -17.69 -4.96 -17.38
C GLN A 699 -16.45 -5.62 -18.01
N ASP A 700 -15.39 -5.88 -17.24
CA ASP A 700 -14.18 -6.55 -17.73
C ASP A 700 -14.34 -8.08 -17.73
N LEU A 701 -15.08 -8.63 -16.76
CA LEU A 701 -15.39 -10.07 -16.69
C LEU A 701 -16.49 -10.50 -17.69
N GLU A 702 -17.50 -9.66 -17.93
CA GLU A 702 -18.60 -10.02 -18.86
C GLU A 702 -18.17 -10.10 -20.33
N LYS A 703 -17.02 -9.51 -20.70
CA LYS A 703 -16.47 -9.60 -22.06
C LYS A 703 -15.65 -10.86 -22.32
N ASN A 704 -15.14 -11.53 -21.27
CA ASN A 704 -14.25 -12.67 -21.41
C ASN A 704 -14.99 -13.99 -21.12
N SER A 705 -15.25 -14.77 -22.17
CA SER A 705 -16.02 -16.03 -22.12
C SER A 705 -15.33 -17.20 -21.41
N ASN A 706 -14.23 -16.99 -20.68
CA ASN A 706 -13.37 -18.04 -20.09
C ASN A 706 -13.01 -17.82 -18.62
N THR A 707 -13.71 -16.94 -17.91
CA THR A 707 -13.47 -16.68 -16.49
C THR A 707 -14.04 -17.81 -15.61
N TYR A 708 -13.23 -18.35 -14.69
CA TYR A 708 -13.71 -19.35 -13.72
C TYR A 708 -13.71 -18.83 -12.28
N LYS A 709 -14.88 -18.93 -11.62
CA LYS A 709 -15.03 -18.67 -10.19
C LYS A 709 -14.96 -19.97 -9.43
N ILE A 710 -13.92 -20.13 -8.62
CA ILE A 710 -13.69 -21.32 -7.80
C ILE A 710 -14.00 -20.98 -6.35
N THR A 711 -14.76 -21.84 -5.67
CA THR A 711 -15.03 -21.72 -4.24
C THR A 711 -14.78 -23.07 -3.55
N VAL A 712 -14.14 -23.05 -2.39
CA VAL A 712 -13.95 -24.22 -1.52
C VAL A 712 -15.02 -24.19 -0.42
N THR A 713 -15.71 -25.32 -0.22
CA THR A 713 -16.78 -25.44 0.79
C THR A 713 -16.79 -26.81 1.44
N ASN A 714 -17.25 -26.90 2.69
CA ASN A 714 -17.51 -28.19 3.34
C ASN A 714 -18.97 -28.59 3.12
N VAL A 715 -19.19 -29.80 2.59
CA VAL A 715 -20.50 -30.40 2.31
C VAL A 715 -20.42 -31.89 2.63
N ASP A 716 -21.34 -32.41 3.44
CA ASP A 716 -21.41 -33.82 3.85
C ASP A 716 -20.09 -34.37 4.43
N SER A 717 -19.45 -33.62 5.35
CA SER A 717 -18.14 -33.95 5.93
C SER A 717 -17.03 -34.15 4.88
N GLN A 718 -17.13 -33.43 3.76
CA GLN A 718 -16.09 -33.39 2.73
C GLN A 718 -15.83 -31.96 2.30
N THR A 719 -14.57 -31.61 2.10
CA THR A 719 -14.18 -30.36 1.46
C THR A 719 -14.26 -30.54 -0.05
N LYS A 720 -15.18 -29.80 -0.69
CA LYS A 720 -15.50 -29.87 -2.11
C LYS A 720 -15.18 -28.57 -2.84
N ILE A 721 -14.87 -28.71 -4.12
CA ILE A 721 -14.71 -27.62 -5.06
C ILE A 721 -16.03 -27.32 -5.77
N GLN A 722 -16.39 -26.04 -5.83
CA GLN A 722 -17.38 -25.53 -6.76
C GLN A 722 -16.69 -24.69 -7.84
N VAL A 723 -16.83 -25.07 -9.11
CA VAL A 723 -16.35 -24.30 -10.27
C VAL A 723 -17.55 -23.75 -11.03
N ARG A 724 -17.61 -22.42 -11.19
CA ARG A 724 -18.60 -21.74 -12.03
C ARG A 724 -17.88 -21.00 -13.15
N LYS A 725 -18.44 -21.06 -14.35
CA LYS A 725 -17.97 -20.31 -15.52
C LYS A 725 -18.79 -19.03 -15.66
#